data_AF-T0QPJ3-F1
#
_entry.id   AF-T0QPJ3-F1
#
_cell.length_a   1.000
_cell.length_b   1.000
_cell.length_c   1.000
_cell.angle_alpha   90.00
_cell.angle_beta   90.00
_cell.angle_gamma   90.00
#
_symmetry.space_group_name_H-M   'P 1'
#
loop_
_entity.id
_entity.type
_entity.pdbx_description
1 polymer ?
#
loop_
_entity_poly.entity_id
_entity_poly.type
_entity_poly.pdbx_seq_one_letter_code
_entity_poly.pdbx_strand_id
1 'polypeptide(L)'
;MLERGQRLRARDWLKYTIMTNQSADRAVSSKSLAAARDRPMLPSDDDDFLKETIDPKLDMNSVEFNATAYLAAKHADTKYAGLVAELETLKRSTSDKTEQLKALVASHFDQYLSCHEAIREVSDEIRAHESDSERLTTAFRSLKSTADKTLSLMLQRCEEQRKTRHALAVLARYRSFFEIPARMRASLAKKDYVKLVEDYVHLKAHAGKANMSLLKPVLESATKTATTANDELLHVLRDPDAVYADQKQAIYVVDAFGITPKPSLLCVKTQLADMERILTSLSGPVVPIDSKTRSIKPKDTRSAPAAVVARSSAEIIADCGRLLRRFERGLWPILCDTMALSTLCATEQEALHTSAADVLATCVRHLREQTLYTTNVSAEMVASLHTISLDLDSLGPCPDSVLTAKLDALKAAFCGQVRSDVLLAFFTAVTHAAESRWSTSVEMHGAAWAAAAAALHDSIQYAAQNDRPDVLEAAAGVFDNTLFEWWCTLQPVLTQALETNLALDDAMHAAFCATLLQSVVAHGQTLLSLFGTLLSADVLVDDAPTSLASLVVVANCLAVPRRAGFLAFLNALQDTKVDVRSLSLSSTILECGKRFHDSRVALLCATLDDEESFYVPGSRTEVRPYVFSVLYYLVSWRSHVEFCIRSDTERHVHSLLSQCADTLQHFLAGRAEDATRCASSDEAQWQRTQLHVEASFFKKTLAAFVSTKATAWDSLIKRLASHTSSGEVADLLSQVELQTQMYRLSLMQ
;
A
#
# COMPACT_ATOMS: atom_id res chain seq x y z
N MET A 1 8.04 52.97 82.33
CA MET A 1 7.10 53.11 83.47
C MET A 1 7.45 54.27 84.42
N LEU A 2 8.68 54.77 84.47
CA LEU A 2 9.03 55.93 85.32
C LEU A 2 8.40 57.27 84.89
N GLU A 3 8.19 57.52 83.60
CA GLU A 3 7.61 58.79 83.13
C GLU A 3 6.10 58.94 83.38
N ARG A 4 5.32 57.84 83.37
CA ARG A 4 3.89 57.89 83.76
C ARG A 4 3.73 58.16 85.25
N GLY A 5 4.62 57.64 86.09
CA GLY A 5 4.62 57.88 87.55
C GLY A 5 5.10 59.28 87.96
N GLN A 6 5.85 59.98 87.10
CA GLN A 6 6.21 61.38 87.32
C GLN A 6 5.09 62.34 86.90
N ARG A 7 4.38 62.07 85.79
CA ARG A 7 3.22 62.87 85.37
C ARG A 7 2.00 62.74 86.29
N LEU A 8 1.76 61.55 86.87
CA LEU A 8 0.73 61.34 87.90
C LEU A 8 1.06 62.10 89.19
N ARG A 9 2.31 62.03 89.67
CA ARG A 9 2.76 62.81 90.84
C ARG A 9 2.71 64.31 90.62
N ALA A 10 3.04 64.82 89.44
CA ALA A 10 2.91 66.24 89.12
C ALA A 10 1.44 66.72 89.11
N ARG A 11 0.51 65.89 88.59
CA ARG A 11 -0.93 66.16 88.62
C ARG A 11 -1.50 66.14 90.05
N ASP A 12 -1.08 65.17 90.85
CA ASP A 12 -1.49 65.06 92.26
C ASP A 12 -0.89 66.19 93.09
N TRP A 13 0.35 66.61 92.82
CA TRP A 13 0.99 67.76 93.47
C TRP A 13 0.28 69.06 93.12
N LEU A 14 -0.02 69.33 91.84
CA LEU A 14 -0.81 70.50 91.42
C LEU A 14 -2.22 70.51 92.04
N LYS A 15 -2.91 69.36 92.12
CA LYS A 15 -4.21 69.26 92.81
C LYS A 15 -4.08 69.52 94.32
N TYR A 16 -3.04 68.99 94.96
CA TYR A 16 -2.77 69.20 96.38
C TYR A 16 -2.50 70.68 96.66
N THR A 17 -1.66 71.34 95.85
CA THR A 17 -1.29 72.76 96.01
C THR A 17 -2.47 73.71 95.78
N ILE A 18 -3.34 73.44 94.80
CA ILE A 18 -4.55 74.24 94.55
C ILE A 18 -5.58 74.04 95.67
N MET A 19 -5.77 72.80 96.16
CA MET A 19 -6.67 72.52 97.29
C MET A 19 -6.15 73.10 98.62
N THR A 20 -4.85 73.05 98.89
CA THR A 20 -4.26 73.63 100.11
C THR A 20 -4.37 75.15 100.12
N ASN A 21 -4.11 75.83 99.00
CA ASN A 21 -4.19 77.29 98.94
C ASN A 21 -5.64 77.81 99.06
N GLN A 22 -6.61 77.16 98.41
CA GLN A 22 -8.04 77.53 98.57
C GLN A 22 -8.59 77.23 99.98
N SER A 23 -8.06 76.22 100.68
CA SER A 23 -8.44 75.91 102.06
C SER A 23 -7.79 76.84 103.11
N ALA A 24 -6.57 77.32 102.84
CA ALA A 24 -5.87 78.28 103.70
C ALA A 24 -6.53 79.67 103.65
N ASP A 25 -6.95 80.16 102.48
CA ASP A 25 -7.63 81.46 102.35
C ASP A 25 -9.00 81.50 103.04
N ARG A 26 -9.76 80.40 103.01
CA ARG A 26 -11.04 80.28 103.77
C ARG A 26 -10.84 80.29 105.29
N ALA A 27 -9.70 79.81 105.79
CA ALA A 27 -9.40 79.76 107.22
C ALA A 27 -8.82 81.07 107.78
N VAL A 28 -8.17 81.88 106.94
CA VAL A 28 -7.68 83.23 107.31
C VAL A 28 -8.83 84.23 107.39
N SER A 29 -9.80 84.16 106.46
CA SER A 29 -10.99 85.02 106.47
C SER A 29 -11.94 84.73 107.66
N SER A 30 -12.00 83.51 108.19
CA SER A 30 -12.87 83.16 109.34
C SER A 30 -12.25 83.47 110.72
N LYS A 31 -10.93 83.62 110.81
CA LYS A 31 -10.22 83.95 112.06
C LYS A 31 -10.15 85.45 112.36
N SER A 32 -10.17 86.33 111.34
CA SER A 32 -10.15 87.78 111.57
C SER A 32 -11.48 88.34 112.07
N LEU A 33 -12.61 87.71 111.71
CA LEU A 33 -13.96 88.09 112.16
C LEU A 33 -14.29 87.71 113.62
N ALA A 34 -13.51 86.84 114.27
CA ALA A 34 -13.76 86.39 115.64
C ALA A 34 -12.96 87.15 116.72
N ALA A 35 -11.91 87.90 116.34
CA ALA A 35 -11.00 88.57 117.29
C ALA A 35 -11.34 90.05 117.59
N ALA A 36 -12.34 90.64 116.92
CA ALA A 36 -12.74 92.04 117.12
C ALA A 36 -13.92 92.22 118.11
N ARG A 37 -14.17 91.23 118.99
CA ARG A 37 -15.33 91.17 119.89
C ARG A 37 -14.88 91.13 121.36
N ASP A 38 -14.31 92.22 121.90
CA ASP A 38 -14.30 92.52 123.36
C ASP A 38 -13.73 93.92 123.74
N ARG A 39 -14.64 94.92 123.84
CA ARG A 39 -14.74 96.12 124.75
C ARG A 39 -13.58 97.16 124.88
N PRO A 40 -13.80 98.38 125.45
CA PRO A 40 -15.04 99.10 125.86
C PRO A 40 -15.16 100.54 125.26
N MET A 41 -16.38 101.04 124.95
CA MET A 41 -16.62 102.48 124.70
C MET A 41 -18.04 102.90 125.15
N LEU A 42 -18.10 103.95 125.98
CA LEU A 42 -19.23 104.86 126.24
C LEU A 42 -19.25 106.00 125.20
N PRO A 43 -20.30 106.84 125.05
CA PRO A 43 -21.73 106.71 125.43
C PRO A 43 -22.61 106.50 124.16
N SER A 44 -23.63 105.63 124.18
CA SER A 44 -25.01 105.81 124.67
C SER A 44 -25.78 106.95 123.99
N ASP A 45 -26.60 106.59 122.99
CA ASP A 45 -27.97 107.11 122.83
C ASP A 45 -28.86 105.87 122.70
N ASP A 46 -29.31 105.35 123.84
CA ASP A 46 -30.43 104.42 123.92
C ASP A 46 -31.74 105.23 123.94
N ASP A 47 -32.77 104.66 123.31
CA ASP A 47 -34.20 104.96 123.41
C ASP A 47 -34.73 106.24 122.73
N ASP A 48 -35.34 106.08 121.54
CA ASP A 48 -36.62 106.76 121.30
C ASP A 48 -37.51 105.98 120.29
N PHE A 49 -38.50 105.29 120.87
CA PHE A 49 -39.67 104.75 120.19
C PHE A 49 -40.53 105.94 119.69
N LEU A 50 -40.91 105.91 118.40
CA LEU A 50 -41.80 106.85 117.64
C LEU A 50 -41.09 107.97 116.84
N LYS A 51 -40.73 107.69 115.57
CA LYS A 51 -41.24 108.42 114.37
C LYS A 51 -40.53 108.05 113.05
N GLU A 52 -41.38 107.85 112.04
CA GLU A 52 -41.20 108.19 110.62
C GLU A 52 -40.14 107.45 109.78
N THR A 53 -40.63 106.68 108.80
CA THR A 53 -39.93 106.26 107.59
C THR A 53 -39.19 107.44 106.95
N ILE A 54 -37.86 107.44 107.00
CA ILE A 54 -37.00 108.42 106.33
C ILE A 54 -36.58 107.84 104.98
N ASP A 55 -36.98 108.48 103.88
CA ASP A 55 -36.73 108.03 102.51
C ASP A 55 -35.22 107.95 102.16
N PRO A 56 -34.77 106.95 101.37
CA PRO A 56 -33.35 106.69 101.05
C PRO A 56 -32.63 107.80 100.27
N LYS A 57 -33.36 108.82 99.80
CA LYS A 57 -32.78 110.05 99.21
C LYS A 57 -32.25 111.04 100.24
N LEU A 58 -32.57 110.86 101.52
CA LEU A 58 -32.20 111.74 102.64
C LEU A 58 -31.12 111.15 103.55
N ASP A 59 -30.35 110.15 103.10
CA ASP A 59 -29.26 109.56 103.89
C ASP A 59 -27.88 109.79 103.25
N MET A 60 -26.95 110.41 103.98
CA MET A 60 -25.70 111.02 103.46
C MET A 60 -24.70 109.98 102.91
N ASN A 61 -24.84 108.70 103.26
CA ASN A 61 -23.91 107.63 102.88
C ASN A 61 -24.45 106.68 101.80
N SER A 62 -25.61 106.97 101.21
CA SER A 62 -26.22 106.15 100.15
C SER A 62 -25.85 106.65 98.75
N VAL A 63 -25.75 105.71 97.79
CA VAL A 63 -25.35 105.97 96.38
C VAL A 63 -26.42 106.78 95.62
N GLU A 64 -27.63 106.93 96.16
CA GLU A 64 -28.77 107.64 95.54
C GLU A 64 -29.15 108.96 96.26
N PHE A 65 -28.26 109.53 97.07
CA PHE A 65 -28.48 110.74 97.86
C PHE A 65 -28.84 111.99 97.02
N ASN A 66 -29.85 112.76 97.46
CA ASN A 66 -30.24 114.01 96.79
C ASN A 66 -30.23 115.20 97.74
N ALA A 67 -29.22 116.06 97.57
CA ALA A 67 -28.87 117.13 98.51
C ALA A 67 -29.97 118.18 98.73
N THR A 68 -30.80 118.46 97.72
CA THR A 68 -31.87 119.47 97.84
C THR A 68 -33.06 118.97 98.66
N ALA A 69 -33.41 117.67 98.52
CA ALA A 69 -34.47 117.05 99.32
C ALA A 69 -34.05 116.86 100.79
N TYR A 70 -32.77 116.57 101.03
CA TYR A 70 -32.21 116.44 102.37
C TYR A 70 -32.24 117.76 103.15
N LEU A 71 -31.83 118.86 102.52
CA LEU A 71 -31.88 120.20 103.12
C LEU A 71 -33.32 120.68 103.36
N ALA A 72 -34.24 120.39 102.44
CA ALA A 72 -35.64 120.81 102.56
C ALA A 72 -36.41 120.11 103.68
N ALA A 73 -36.08 118.86 104.05
CA ALA A 73 -36.81 118.13 105.09
C ALA A 73 -36.19 118.25 106.48
N LYS A 74 -34.85 118.26 106.60
CA LYS A 74 -34.17 118.30 107.92
C LYS A 74 -33.87 119.73 108.39
N HIS A 75 -33.77 120.70 107.48
CA HIS A 75 -33.40 122.08 107.79
C HIS A 75 -34.44 123.12 107.32
N ALA A 76 -35.71 122.73 107.22
CA ALA A 76 -36.81 123.62 106.83
C ALA A 76 -36.93 124.87 107.73
N ASP A 77 -36.65 124.73 109.03
CA ASP A 77 -36.90 125.79 110.03
C ASP A 77 -35.61 126.36 110.69
N THR A 78 -34.41 126.00 110.23
CA THR A 78 -33.13 126.42 110.86
C THR A 78 -32.49 127.65 110.21
N LYS A 79 -32.07 128.65 111.00
CA LYS A 79 -31.44 129.91 110.51
C LYS A 79 -30.00 129.71 110.00
N TYR A 80 -29.65 130.44 108.94
CA TYR A 80 -28.41 130.37 108.14
C TYR A 80 -27.09 130.23 108.92
N ALA A 81 -26.97 130.86 110.09
CA ALA A 81 -25.75 130.79 110.89
C ALA A 81 -25.41 129.37 111.40
N GLY A 82 -26.42 128.52 111.66
CA GLY A 82 -26.20 127.12 112.07
C GLY A 82 -25.67 126.25 110.94
N LEU A 83 -26.15 126.46 109.72
CA LEU A 83 -25.75 125.68 108.55
C LEU A 83 -24.28 125.88 108.16
N VAL A 84 -23.74 127.09 108.34
CA VAL A 84 -22.34 127.40 108.00
C VAL A 84 -21.38 126.70 108.98
N ALA A 85 -21.75 126.60 110.25
CA ALA A 85 -20.94 125.89 111.25
C ALA A 85 -20.92 124.36 111.00
N GLU A 86 -22.06 123.78 110.58
CA GLU A 86 -22.15 122.35 110.24
C GLU A 86 -21.44 122.00 108.91
N LEU A 87 -21.37 122.93 107.95
CA LEU A 87 -20.60 122.74 106.71
C LEU A 87 -19.10 122.68 107.00
N GLU A 88 -18.62 123.54 107.90
CA GLU A 88 -17.22 123.53 108.37
C GLU A 88 -16.84 122.22 109.07
N THR A 89 -17.73 121.63 109.89
CA THR A 89 -17.47 120.32 110.52
C THR A 89 -17.51 119.17 109.51
N LEU A 90 -18.42 119.19 108.54
CA LEU A 90 -18.48 118.17 107.49
C LEU A 90 -17.25 118.19 106.58
N LYS A 91 -16.77 119.39 106.19
CA LYS A 91 -15.58 119.53 105.35
C LYS A 91 -14.33 118.96 106.02
N ARG A 92 -14.18 119.12 107.35
CA ARG A 92 -13.12 118.44 108.11
C ARG A 92 -13.30 116.92 108.10
N SER A 93 -14.49 116.40 108.36
CA SER A 93 -14.74 114.94 108.38
C SER A 93 -14.43 114.26 107.03
N THR A 94 -14.78 114.88 105.90
CA THR A 94 -14.49 114.32 104.57
C THR A 94 -12.99 114.36 104.27
N SER A 95 -12.30 115.44 104.65
CA SER A 95 -10.84 115.53 104.54
C SER A 95 -10.18 114.38 105.31
N ASP A 96 -10.55 114.19 106.57
CA ASP A 96 -10.00 113.13 107.43
C ASP A 96 -10.22 111.73 106.83
N LYS A 97 -11.41 111.46 106.28
CA LYS A 97 -11.70 110.17 105.61
C LYS A 97 -10.86 109.95 104.35
N THR A 98 -10.65 111.00 103.54
CA THR A 98 -9.80 110.88 102.35
C THR A 98 -8.32 110.69 102.70
N GLU A 99 -7.86 111.29 103.81
CA GLU A 99 -6.50 111.11 104.31
C GLU A 99 -6.32 109.71 104.91
N GLN A 100 -7.31 109.19 105.64
CA GLN A 100 -7.36 107.80 106.09
C GLN A 100 -7.37 106.80 104.92
N LEU A 101 -8.08 107.08 103.83
CA LEU A 101 -8.08 106.21 102.64
C LEU A 101 -6.73 106.24 101.91
N LYS A 102 -6.09 107.41 101.80
CA LYS A 102 -4.73 107.53 101.26
C LYS A 102 -3.72 106.81 102.13
N ALA A 103 -3.85 106.89 103.46
CA ALA A 103 -3.00 106.14 104.38
C ALA A 103 -3.21 104.62 104.26
N LEU A 104 -4.45 104.16 104.06
CA LEU A 104 -4.79 102.75 103.87
C LEU A 104 -4.29 102.21 102.52
N VAL A 105 -4.46 102.98 101.44
CA VAL A 105 -3.93 102.64 100.12
C VAL A 105 -2.40 102.68 100.14
N ALA A 106 -1.77 103.60 100.89
CA ALA A 106 -0.32 103.61 101.08
C ALA A 106 0.19 102.43 101.93
N SER A 107 -0.57 101.99 102.95
CA SER A 107 -0.16 100.87 103.82
C SER A 107 -0.38 99.49 103.19
N HIS A 108 -1.28 99.37 102.21
CA HIS A 108 -1.61 98.10 101.53
C HIS A 108 -1.40 98.12 100.01
N PHE A 109 -0.66 99.11 99.47
CA PHE A 109 -0.44 99.27 98.02
C PHE A 109 0.18 98.04 97.38
N ASP A 110 1.20 97.46 98.02
CA ASP A 110 1.94 96.31 97.50
C ASP A 110 1.05 95.07 97.36
N GLN A 111 0.10 94.86 98.27
CA GLN A 111 -0.84 93.73 98.19
C GLN A 111 -1.85 93.91 97.06
N TYR A 112 -2.32 95.14 96.84
CA TYR A 112 -3.22 95.45 95.73
C TYR A 112 -2.52 95.31 94.37
N LEU A 113 -1.30 95.82 94.26
CA LEU A 113 -0.50 95.73 93.04
C LEU A 113 -0.16 94.26 92.72
N SER A 114 0.21 93.46 93.73
CA SER A 114 0.47 92.04 93.57
C SER A 114 -0.75 91.25 93.08
N CYS A 115 -1.94 91.49 93.63
CA CYS A 115 -3.17 90.85 93.13
C CYS A 115 -3.50 91.27 91.69
N HIS A 116 -3.30 92.55 91.34
CA HIS A 116 -3.55 93.03 89.99
C HIS A 116 -2.55 92.46 88.97
N GLU A 117 -1.27 92.35 89.34
CA GLU A 117 -0.25 91.70 88.53
C GLU A 117 -0.54 90.20 88.34
N ALA A 118 -0.95 89.49 89.40
CA ALA A 118 -1.34 88.08 89.31
C ALA A 118 -2.56 87.85 88.39
N ILE A 119 -3.57 88.73 88.44
CA ILE A 119 -4.72 88.66 87.52
C ILE A 119 -4.29 88.91 86.08
N ARG A 120 -3.37 89.86 85.86
CA ARG A 120 -2.85 90.14 84.52
C ARG A 120 -2.04 88.96 83.98
N GLU A 121 -1.20 88.35 84.81
CA GLU A 121 -0.41 87.16 84.46
C GLU A 121 -1.31 85.97 84.08
N VAL A 122 -2.35 85.70 84.88
CA VAL A 122 -3.35 84.65 84.57
C VAL A 122 -4.11 84.95 83.26
N SER A 123 -4.46 86.22 83.02
CA SER A 123 -5.11 86.61 81.76
C SER A 123 -4.19 86.41 80.54
N ASP A 124 -2.89 86.69 80.70
CA ASP A 124 -1.90 86.49 79.64
C ASP A 124 -1.63 84.99 79.40
N GLU A 125 -1.62 84.15 80.45
CA GLU A 125 -1.54 82.68 80.34
C GLU A 125 -2.75 82.05 79.65
N ILE A 126 -3.97 82.51 79.96
CA ILE A 126 -5.20 82.02 79.29
C ILE A 126 -5.15 82.30 77.78
N ARG A 127 -4.72 83.51 77.40
CA ARG A 127 -4.54 83.89 75.99
C ARG A 127 -3.49 83.03 75.28
N ALA A 128 -2.37 82.74 75.95
CA ALA A 128 -1.36 81.83 75.42
C ALA A 128 -1.95 80.43 75.20
N HIS A 129 -2.71 79.90 76.17
CA HIS A 129 -3.37 78.60 76.08
C HIS A 129 -4.43 78.51 74.97
N GLU A 130 -5.20 79.58 74.74
CA GLU A 130 -6.15 79.65 73.61
C GLU A 130 -5.40 79.59 72.27
N SER A 131 -4.31 80.35 72.12
CA SER A 131 -3.49 80.34 70.91
C SER A 131 -2.82 78.98 70.64
N ASP A 132 -2.36 78.29 71.69
CA ASP A 132 -1.79 76.96 71.59
C ASP A 132 -2.84 75.88 71.28
N SER A 133 -4.06 76.04 71.81
CA SER A 133 -5.21 75.19 71.49
C SER A 133 -5.62 75.35 70.01
N GLU A 134 -5.66 76.58 69.50
CA GLU A 134 -5.93 76.85 68.08
C GLU A 134 -4.83 76.24 67.17
N ARG A 135 -3.56 76.39 67.55
CA ARG A 135 -2.43 75.75 66.86
C ARG A 135 -2.51 74.23 66.87
N LEU A 136 -2.92 73.63 67.99
CA LEU A 136 -3.09 72.19 68.09
C LEU A 136 -4.26 71.70 67.23
N THR A 137 -5.41 72.39 67.24
CA THR A 137 -6.57 71.97 66.43
C THR A 137 -6.32 72.15 64.94
N THR A 138 -5.53 73.15 64.53
CA THR A 138 -5.11 73.34 63.13
C THR A 138 -4.09 72.29 62.71
N ALA A 139 -3.09 71.98 63.55
CA ALA A 139 -2.15 70.88 63.32
C ALA A 139 -2.83 69.50 63.30
N PHE A 140 -3.84 69.28 64.13
CA PHE A 140 -4.62 68.04 64.11
C PHE A 140 -5.48 67.93 62.85
N ARG A 141 -6.10 69.02 62.41
CA ARG A 141 -6.84 69.07 61.14
C ARG A 141 -5.93 68.84 59.93
N SER A 142 -4.73 69.42 59.93
CA SER A 142 -3.76 69.21 58.86
C SER A 142 -3.19 67.78 58.87
N LEU A 143 -2.90 67.21 60.05
CA LEU A 143 -2.50 65.82 60.21
C LEU A 143 -3.60 64.86 59.78
N LYS A 144 -4.86 65.13 60.14
CA LYS A 144 -6.00 64.32 59.71
C LYS A 144 -6.17 64.37 58.19
N SER A 145 -6.13 65.57 57.59
CA SER A 145 -6.21 65.72 56.13
C SER A 145 -5.07 65.02 55.40
N THR A 146 -3.85 65.10 55.92
CA THR A 146 -2.70 64.38 55.34
C THR A 146 -2.81 62.87 55.55
N ALA A 147 -3.24 62.42 56.72
CA ALA A 147 -3.50 61.00 57.00
C ALA A 147 -4.58 60.42 56.07
N ASP A 148 -5.72 61.09 55.91
CA ASP A 148 -6.80 60.67 55.00
C ASP A 148 -6.33 60.59 53.54
N LYS A 149 -5.54 61.57 53.08
CA LYS A 149 -4.90 61.54 51.76
C LYS A 149 -3.95 60.36 51.62
N THR A 150 -3.07 60.12 52.60
CA THR A 150 -2.12 59.00 52.55
C THR A 150 -2.81 57.64 52.62
N LEU A 151 -3.86 57.49 53.44
CA LEU A 151 -4.66 56.27 53.53
C LEU A 151 -5.42 56.00 52.24
N SER A 152 -5.99 57.03 51.62
CA SER A 152 -6.63 56.91 50.30
C SER A 152 -5.63 56.44 49.24
N LEU A 153 -4.44 57.04 49.18
CA LEU A 153 -3.36 56.60 48.29
C LEU A 153 -2.89 55.17 48.60
N MET A 154 -2.81 54.79 49.88
CA MET A 154 -2.46 53.42 50.27
C MET A 154 -3.54 52.41 49.87
N LEU A 155 -4.82 52.74 50.03
CA LEU A 155 -5.94 51.89 49.62
C LEU A 155 -5.94 51.72 48.09
N GLN A 156 -5.76 52.81 47.34
CA GLN A 156 -5.63 52.76 45.89
C GLN A 156 -4.46 51.87 45.46
N ARG A 157 -3.27 52.06 46.05
CA ARG A 157 -2.09 51.22 45.77
C ARG A 157 -2.33 49.75 46.15
N CYS A 158 -3.06 49.48 47.22
CA CYS A 158 -3.41 48.12 47.65
C CYS A 158 -4.39 47.46 46.67
N GLU A 159 -5.38 48.20 46.16
CA GLU A 159 -6.28 47.72 45.10
C GLU A 159 -5.55 47.45 43.80
N GLU A 160 -4.69 48.37 43.36
CA GLU A 160 -3.83 48.19 42.18
C GLU A 160 -2.95 46.96 42.37
N GLN A 161 -2.28 46.82 43.51
CA GLN A 161 -1.47 45.65 43.82
C GLN A 161 -2.29 44.35 43.85
N ARG A 162 -3.52 44.37 44.38
CA ARG A 162 -4.43 43.22 44.35
C ARG A 162 -4.83 42.86 42.92
N LYS A 163 -5.13 43.86 42.08
CA LYS A 163 -5.41 43.65 40.65
C LYS A 163 -4.20 43.06 39.94
N THR A 164 -2.99 43.58 40.18
CA THR A 164 -1.75 43.04 39.61
C THR A 164 -1.47 41.63 40.08
N ARG A 165 -1.64 41.33 41.38
CA ARG A 165 -1.48 39.98 41.92
C ARG A 165 -2.52 39.01 41.37
N HIS A 166 -3.77 39.45 41.23
CA HIS A 166 -4.84 38.64 40.66
C HIS A 166 -4.58 38.35 39.18
N ALA A 167 -4.21 39.37 38.41
CA ALA A 167 -3.81 39.22 37.01
C ALA A 167 -2.62 38.27 36.87
N LEU A 168 -1.59 38.40 37.70
CA LEU A 168 -0.42 37.52 37.70
C LEU A 168 -0.80 36.08 38.08
N ALA A 169 -1.67 35.88 39.06
CA ALA A 169 -2.15 34.54 39.44
C ALA A 169 -2.96 33.88 38.32
N VAL A 170 -3.81 34.64 37.63
CA VAL A 170 -4.57 34.17 36.46
C VAL A 170 -3.61 33.83 35.31
N LEU A 171 -2.66 34.70 34.98
CA LEU A 171 -1.67 34.45 33.93
C LEU A 171 -0.76 33.26 34.25
N ALA A 172 -0.34 33.09 35.51
CA ALA A 172 0.47 31.95 35.94
C ALA A 172 -0.32 30.64 35.81
N ARG A 173 -1.61 30.64 36.12
CA ARG A 173 -2.49 29.46 35.97
C ARG A 173 -2.75 29.10 34.51
N TYR A 174 -2.87 30.10 33.62
CA TYR A 174 -3.15 29.88 32.20
C TYR A 174 -1.91 29.86 31.29
N ARG A 175 -0.71 30.05 31.86
CA ARG A 175 0.55 30.14 31.12
C ARG A 175 0.78 28.97 30.16
N SER A 176 0.60 27.74 30.65
CA SER A 176 0.77 26.54 29.85
C SER A 176 -0.16 26.49 28.64
N PHE A 177 -1.37 27.06 28.74
CA PHE A 177 -2.34 27.09 27.63
C PHE A 177 -1.98 28.10 26.55
N PHE A 178 -1.37 29.23 26.90
CA PHE A 178 -0.87 30.20 25.92
C PHE A 178 0.39 29.69 25.19
N GLU A 179 1.14 28.78 25.80
CA GLU A 179 2.30 28.12 25.21
C GLU A 179 1.90 26.98 24.23
N ILE A 180 0.66 26.45 24.31
CA ILE A 180 0.17 25.37 23.43
C ILE A 180 0.20 25.75 21.95
N PRO A 181 -0.34 26.88 21.47
CA PRO A 181 -0.28 27.23 20.04
C PRO A 181 1.15 27.42 19.52
N ALA A 182 2.10 27.85 20.37
CA ALA A 182 3.51 27.95 19.99
C ALA A 182 4.13 26.56 19.87
N ARG A 183 3.83 25.66 20.81
CA ARG A 183 4.22 24.24 20.76
C ARG A 183 3.60 23.54 19.54
N MET A 184 2.33 23.77 19.24
CA MET A 184 1.66 23.21 18.06
C MET A 184 2.33 23.66 16.75
N ARG A 185 2.66 24.95 16.61
CA ARG A 185 3.42 25.42 15.43
C ARG A 185 4.81 24.79 15.34
N ALA A 186 5.49 24.61 16.47
CA ALA A 186 6.79 23.93 16.50
C ALA A 186 6.67 22.43 16.16
N SER A 187 5.60 21.76 16.61
CA SER A 187 5.30 20.37 16.27
C SER A 187 4.92 20.20 14.80
N LEU A 188 4.20 21.17 14.22
CA LEU A 188 3.91 21.23 12.79
C LEU A 188 5.21 21.35 11.97
N ALA A 189 6.12 22.25 12.35
CA ALA A 189 7.41 22.41 11.68
C ALA A 189 8.30 21.16 11.76
N LYS A 190 8.14 20.33 12.80
CA LYS A 190 8.86 19.07 12.99
C LYS A 190 8.16 17.85 12.38
N LYS A 191 6.95 18.00 11.83
CA LYS A 191 6.08 16.91 11.36
C LYS A 191 5.69 15.87 12.43
N ASP A 192 5.74 16.26 13.71
CA ASP A 192 5.32 15.42 14.85
C ASP A 192 3.80 15.54 15.05
N TYR A 193 3.02 14.92 14.15
CA TYR A 193 1.56 15.08 14.13
C TYR A 193 0.82 14.42 15.30
N VAL A 194 1.39 13.40 15.95
CA VAL A 194 0.77 12.73 17.11
C VAL A 194 0.73 13.64 18.34
N LYS A 195 1.86 14.27 18.67
CA LYS A 195 1.95 15.23 19.80
C LYS A 195 1.11 16.48 19.53
N LEU A 196 1.02 16.90 18.27
CA LEU A 196 0.19 18.01 17.82
C LEU A 196 -1.30 17.76 18.15
N VAL A 197 -1.78 16.54 17.92
CA VAL A 197 -3.15 16.12 18.22
C VAL A 197 -3.39 16.06 19.72
N GLU A 198 -2.48 15.47 20.50
CA GLU A 198 -2.60 15.39 21.96
C GLU A 198 -2.72 16.80 22.59
N ASP A 199 -1.87 17.73 22.15
CA ASP A 199 -1.88 19.12 22.61
C ASP A 199 -3.18 19.85 22.19
N TYR A 200 -3.72 19.56 21.00
CA TYR A 200 -4.98 20.14 20.52
C TYR A 200 -6.21 19.59 21.25
N VAL A 201 -6.28 18.27 21.47
CA VAL A 201 -7.36 17.62 22.23
C VAL A 201 -7.34 18.08 23.68
N HIS A 202 -6.17 18.20 24.30
CA HIS A 202 -6.03 18.81 25.64
C HIS A 202 -6.58 20.24 25.66
N LEU A 203 -6.22 21.08 24.69
CA LEU A 203 -6.72 22.46 24.60
C LEU A 203 -8.25 22.51 24.41
N LYS A 204 -8.80 21.65 23.54
CA LYS A 204 -10.24 21.55 23.26
C LYS A 204 -11.05 21.09 24.49
N ALA A 205 -10.56 20.09 25.21
CA ALA A 205 -11.21 19.58 26.43
C ALA A 205 -11.24 20.61 27.57
N HIS A 206 -10.20 21.44 27.68
CA HIS A 206 -10.15 22.51 28.67
C HIS A 206 -10.91 23.78 28.26
N ALA A 207 -11.05 24.04 26.96
CA ALA A 207 -11.87 25.13 26.44
C ALA A 207 -13.36 24.97 26.80
N GLY A 208 -13.86 23.74 26.92
CA GLY A 208 -15.23 23.47 27.40
C GLY A 208 -15.45 23.74 28.90
N LYS A 209 -14.38 23.88 29.70
CA LYS A 209 -14.44 24.02 31.17
C LYS A 209 -14.07 25.41 31.68
N ALA A 210 -13.54 26.30 30.84
CA ALA A 210 -12.97 27.58 31.26
C ALA A 210 -13.68 28.78 30.57
N ASN A 211 -13.66 29.94 31.23
CA ASN A 211 -14.33 31.18 30.78
C ASN A 211 -14.06 31.48 29.30
N MET A 212 -15.12 31.46 28.50
CA MET A 212 -15.09 31.47 27.04
C MET A 212 -14.41 32.69 26.40
N SER A 213 -14.18 33.79 27.09
CA SER A 213 -13.67 35.03 26.46
C SER A 213 -12.16 35.07 26.28
N LEU A 214 -11.36 34.52 27.20
CA LEU A 214 -9.90 34.57 27.13
C LEU A 214 -9.29 33.47 26.24
N LEU A 215 -9.95 32.31 26.16
CA LEU A 215 -9.45 31.14 25.41
C LEU A 215 -9.94 31.10 23.95
N LYS A 216 -10.96 31.87 23.57
CA LYS A 216 -11.44 31.97 22.17
C LYS A 216 -10.34 32.28 21.15
N PRO A 217 -9.55 33.36 21.29
CA PRO A 217 -8.52 33.68 20.30
C PRO A 217 -7.36 32.66 20.28
N VAL A 218 -7.04 32.05 21.41
CA VAL A 218 -6.04 30.98 21.52
C VAL A 218 -6.52 29.71 20.82
N LEU A 219 -7.80 29.36 21.02
CA LEU A 219 -8.45 28.24 20.36
C LEU A 219 -8.58 28.49 18.85
N GLU A 220 -8.95 29.70 18.41
CA GLU A 220 -8.97 30.07 16.99
C GLU A 220 -7.58 29.99 16.34
N SER A 221 -6.53 30.39 17.05
CA SER A 221 -5.16 30.22 16.56
C SER A 221 -4.74 28.75 16.50
N ALA A 222 -5.18 27.92 17.45
CA ALA A 222 -4.90 26.50 17.49
C ALA A 222 -5.70 25.73 16.43
N THR A 223 -6.97 26.08 16.21
CA THR A 223 -7.81 25.49 15.16
C THR A 223 -7.29 25.84 13.77
N LYS A 224 -6.81 27.06 13.53
CA LYS A 224 -6.13 27.42 12.27
C LYS A 224 -4.87 26.60 12.02
N THR A 225 -4.10 26.31 13.08
CA THR A 225 -2.90 25.45 12.98
C THR A 225 -3.28 23.99 12.76
N ALA A 226 -4.39 23.54 13.35
CA ALA A 226 -4.94 22.21 13.13
C ALA A 226 -5.54 22.05 11.71
N THR A 227 -6.17 23.09 11.14
CA THR A 227 -6.66 23.05 9.75
C THR A 227 -5.52 23.00 8.75
N THR A 228 -4.45 23.77 8.94
CA THR A 228 -3.26 23.67 8.07
C THR A 228 -2.60 22.31 8.16
N ALA A 229 -2.54 21.71 9.36
CA ALA A 229 -2.05 20.35 9.53
C ALA A 229 -2.97 19.32 8.86
N ASN A 230 -4.29 19.52 8.93
CA ASN A 230 -5.27 18.66 8.27
C ASN A 230 -5.12 18.74 6.74
N ASP A 231 -4.92 19.94 6.18
CA ASP A 231 -4.72 20.11 4.74
C ASP A 231 -3.42 19.46 4.24
N GLU A 232 -2.32 19.56 5.01
CA GLU A 232 -1.07 18.84 4.71
C GLU A 232 -1.25 17.32 4.80
N LEU A 233 -1.96 16.82 5.81
CA LEU A 233 -2.22 15.40 5.97
C LEU A 233 -3.16 14.86 4.89
N LEU A 234 -4.16 15.65 4.46
CA LEU A 234 -5.03 15.31 3.33
C LEU A 234 -4.27 15.27 2.00
N HIS A 235 -3.22 16.10 1.83
CA HIS A 235 -2.32 15.97 0.70
C HIS A 235 -1.52 14.67 0.77
N VAL A 236 -0.96 14.33 1.94
CA VAL A 236 -0.21 13.08 2.15
C VAL A 236 -1.10 11.84 1.97
N LEU A 237 -2.40 11.93 2.30
CA LEU A 237 -3.39 10.87 2.08
C LEU A 237 -3.80 10.74 0.59
N ARG A 238 -3.69 11.81 -0.18
CA ARG A 238 -3.91 11.79 -1.64
C ARG A 238 -2.67 11.27 -2.39
N ASP A 239 -1.50 11.38 -1.78
CA ASP A 239 -0.26 10.94 -2.41
C ASP A 239 -0.26 9.42 -2.64
N PRO A 240 0.01 8.97 -3.89
CA PRO A 240 -0.29 7.62 -4.33
C PRO A 240 0.61 6.53 -3.74
N ASP A 241 1.81 6.89 -3.28
CA ASP A 241 2.85 5.95 -2.86
C ASP A 241 3.08 5.96 -1.33
N ALA A 242 2.18 6.58 -0.55
CA ALA A 242 2.34 6.65 0.90
C ALA A 242 2.22 5.25 1.54
N VAL A 243 3.15 4.93 2.44
CA VAL A 243 3.22 3.64 3.14
C VAL A 243 1.99 3.48 4.04
N TYR A 244 1.42 2.27 4.11
CA TYR A 244 0.24 1.94 4.93
C TYR A 244 0.35 2.44 6.39
N ALA A 245 1.54 2.39 7.00
CA ALA A 245 1.78 2.91 8.35
C ALA A 245 1.59 4.44 8.45
N ASP A 246 2.07 5.19 7.46
CA ASP A 246 1.94 6.65 7.41
C ASP A 246 0.49 7.05 7.11
N GLN A 247 -0.20 6.31 6.24
CA GLN A 247 -1.62 6.50 5.96
C GLN A 247 -2.48 6.18 7.20
N LYS A 248 -2.18 5.10 7.93
CA LYS A 248 -2.89 4.75 9.18
C LYS A 248 -2.65 5.77 10.28
N GLN A 249 -1.41 6.25 10.43
CA GLN A 249 -1.07 7.30 11.38
C GLN A 249 -1.73 8.64 11.00
N ALA A 250 -1.76 8.99 9.73
CA ALA A 250 -2.47 10.17 9.23
C ALA A 250 -3.99 10.06 9.44
N ILE A 251 -4.61 8.90 9.16
CA ILE A 251 -6.04 8.66 9.41
C ILE A 251 -6.36 8.80 10.91
N TYR A 252 -5.55 8.21 11.81
CA TYR A 252 -5.73 8.33 13.25
C TYR A 252 -5.64 9.80 13.73
N VAL A 253 -4.63 10.52 13.22
CA VAL A 253 -4.40 11.93 13.55
C VAL A 253 -5.54 12.82 13.05
N VAL A 254 -6.04 12.59 11.84
CA VAL A 254 -7.15 13.34 11.24
C VAL A 254 -8.48 13.05 11.95
N ASP A 255 -8.72 11.79 12.33
CA ASP A 255 -9.90 11.40 13.11
C ASP A 255 -9.89 12.09 14.49
N ALA A 256 -8.72 12.12 15.13
CA ALA A 256 -8.55 12.79 16.42
C ALA A 256 -8.67 14.32 16.34
N PHE A 257 -8.40 14.95 15.19
CA PHE A 257 -8.72 16.38 14.98
C PHE A 257 -10.23 16.64 14.94
N GLY A 258 -11.02 15.69 14.42
CA GLY A 258 -12.48 15.76 14.35
C GLY A 258 -13.01 16.94 13.52
N ILE A 259 -12.20 17.46 12.58
CA ILE A 259 -12.54 18.55 11.66
C ILE A 259 -13.17 18.00 10.37
N THR A 260 -12.74 16.81 9.94
CA THR A 260 -13.20 16.11 8.74
C THR A 260 -14.04 14.89 9.14
N PRO A 261 -15.30 14.76 8.68
CA PRO A 261 -16.10 13.58 8.97
C PRO A 261 -15.56 12.37 8.20
N LYS A 262 -15.37 11.24 8.88
CA LYS A 262 -14.98 9.93 8.32
C LYS A 262 -13.77 10.00 7.35
N PRO A 263 -12.57 10.37 7.83
CA PRO A 263 -11.39 10.58 6.99
C PRO A 263 -10.90 9.31 6.28
N SER A 264 -11.15 8.14 6.87
CA SER A 264 -10.82 6.85 6.29
C SER A 264 -11.63 6.56 5.02
N LEU A 265 -12.94 6.87 5.01
CA LEU A 265 -13.80 6.73 3.84
C LEU A 265 -13.46 7.74 2.74
N LEU A 266 -13.08 8.98 3.10
CA LEU A 266 -12.64 9.97 2.12
C LEU A 266 -11.35 9.53 1.44
N CYS A 267 -10.36 9.03 2.20
CA CYS A 267 -9.10 8.52 1.67
C CYS A 267 -9.34 7.39 0.65
N VAL A 268 -10.13 6.38 1.03
CA VAL A 268 -10.42 5.24 0.14
C VAL A 268 -11.15 5.70 -1.12
N LYS A 269 -12.18 6.56 -0.99
CA LYS A 269 -12.92 7.07 -2.17
C LYS A 269 -12.04 7.90 -3.10
N THR A 270 -11.17 8.77 -2.57
CA THR A 270 -10.27 9.57 -3.42
C THR A 270 -9.23 8.70 -4.13
N GLN A 271 -8.68 7.70 -3.44
CA GLN A 271 -7.68 6.81 -4.03
C GLN A 271 -8.31 5.87 -5.07
N LEU A 272 -9.52 5.35 -4.83
CA LEU A 272 -10.27 4.58 -5.83
C LEU A 272 -10.58 5.43 -7.08
N ALA A 273 -11.05 6.67 -6.91
CA ALA A 273 -11.33 7.57 -8.03
C ALA A 273 -10.06 7.91 -8.84
N ASP A 274 -8.91 8.09 -8.18
CA ASP A 274 -7.63 8.30 -8.86
C ASP A 274 -7.21 7.06 -9.67
N MET A 275 -7.43 5.85 -9.14
CA MET A 275 -7.17 4.59 -9.86
C MET A 275 -8.13 4.43 -11.06
N GLU A 276 -9.42 4.72 -10.90
CA GLU A 276 -10.39 4.74 -12.00
C GLU A 276 -9.98 5.73 -13.10
N ARG A 277 -9.46 6.91 -12.72
CA ARG A 277 -8.94 7.90 -13.66
C ARG A 277 -7.70 7.41 -14.42
N ILE A 278 -6.80 6.70 -13.74
CA ILE A 278 -5.63 6.10 -14.40
C ILE A 278 -6.08 5.00 -15.35
N LEU A 279 -7.01 4.12 -14.95
CA LEU A 279 -7.54 3.05 -15.80
C LEU A 279 -8.28 3.58 -17.04
N THR A 280 -9.10 4.62 -16.89
CA THR A 280 -9.76 5.28 -18.02
C THR A 280 -8.78 6.01 -18.94
N SER A 281 -7.62 6.46 -18.43
CA SER A 281 -6.56 6.99 -19.29
C SER A 281 -5.84 5.92 -20.11
N LEU A 282 -5.89 4.66 -19.66
CA LEU A 282 -5.33 3.50 -20.37
C LEU A 282 -6.27 2.97 -21.48
N SER A 283 -7.57 3.31 -21.43
CA SER A 283 -8.58 2.86 -22.40
C SER A 283 -8.70 3.76 -23.65
N GLY A 284 -7.66 4.50 -24.03
CA GLY A 284 -7.66 5.30 -25.26
C GLY A 284 -7.92 4.43 -26.50
N PRO A 285 -8.74 4.87 -27.48
CA PRO A 285 -9.20 4.03 -28.58
C PRO A 285 -8.04 3.55 -29.47
N VAL A 286 -7.96 2.23 -29.66
CA VAL A 286 -7.12 1.58 -30.68
C VAL A 286 -7.69 1.93 -32.05
N VAL A 287 -7.05 2.85 -32.77
CA VAL A 287 -7.35 3.07 -34.20
C VAL A 287 -6.68 1.94 -34.99
N PRO A 288 -7.43 1.18 -35.82
CA PRO A 288 -6.83 0.19 -36.70
C PRO A 288 -5.88 0.88 -37.68
N ILE A 289 -4.67 0.37 -37.82
CA ILE A 289 -3.75 0.79 -38.88
C ILE A 289 -4.30 0.20 -40.19
N ASP A 290 -5.17 0.94 -40.86
CA ASP A 290 -5.56 0.63 -42.23
C ASP A 290 -4.41 0.95 -43.18
N SER A 291 -3.90 -0.12 -43.78
CA SER A 291 -2.96 -0.12 -44.89
C SER A 291 -3.46 0.71 -46.09
N LYS A 292 -2.49 1.41 -46.73
CA LYS A 292 -2.55 2.31 -47.91
C LYS A 292 -2.48 3.79 -47.48
N THR A 293 -1.43 4.56 -47.78
CA THR A 293 -1.02 4.93 -49.15
C THR A 293 0.34 5.67 -49.14
N ARG A 294 1.17 5.38 -50.15
CA ARG A 294 2.15 6.23 -50.88
C ARG A 294 3.06 7.25 -50.15
N SER A 295 4.34 7.09 -50.48
CA SER A 295 5.47 8.05 -50.45
C SER A 295 5.14 9.54 -50.54
N ILE A 296 5.84 10.38 -49.75
CA ILE A 296 6.41 11.70 -50.14
C ILE A 296 7.56 12.05 -49.16
N LYS A 297 8.60 12.72 -49.69
CA LYS A 297 9.89 13.13 -49.06
C LYS A 297 9.76 14.26 -48.00
N PRO A 298 10.78 14.51 -47.15
CA PRO A 298 10.66 15.38 -45.97
C PRO A 298 11.02 16.85 -46.26
N LYS A 299 10.29 17.81 -45.67
CA LYS A 299 10.80 19.16 -45.38
C LYS A 299 9.98 19.96 -44.34
N ASP A 300 10.68 20.36 -43.28
CA ASP A 300 10.58 21.54 -42.39
C ASP A 300 9.29 21.98 -41.66
N THR A 301 9.39 21.90 -40.32
CA THR A 301 9.01 22.90 -39.27
C THR A 301 7.54 23.32 -39.07
N ARG A 302 6.92 22.88 -37.95
CA ARG A 302 6.53 23.69 -36.76
C ARG A 302 5.40 23.02 -35.93
N SER A 303 5.71 22.77 -34.66
CA SER A 303 4.88 22.80 -33.44
C SER A 303 3.35 22.57 -33.51
N ALA A 304 2.92 21.41 -32.98
CA ALA A 304 1.78 21.13 -32.07
C ALA A 304 1.04 19.81 -32.43
N PRO A 305 0.26 19.23 -31.49
CA PRO A 305 0.63 18.61 -30.21
C PRO A 305 0.96 17.11 -30.39
N ALA A 306 1.50 16.48 -29.35
CA ALA A 306 1.90 15.07 -29.36
C ALA A 306 0.79 14.15 -29.89
N ALA A 307 1.05 13.52 -31.04
CA ALA A 307 0.30 12.37 -31.51
C ALA A 307 0.27 11.34 -30.37
N VAL A 308 -0.94 10.89 -30.01
CA VAL A 308 -1.16 9.81 -29.05
C VAL A 308 -0.48 8.56 -29.60
N VAL A 309 0.76 8.33 -29.17
CA VAL A 309 1.49 7.10 -29.41
C VAL A 309 0.69 5.99 -28.72
N ALA A 310 0.22 5.01 -29.48
CA ALA A 310 -0.37 3.81 -28.91
C ALA A 310 0.63 3.21 -27.90
N ARG A 311 0.27 3.21 -26.61
CA ARG A 311 1.11 2.63 -25.56
C ARG A 311 1.31 1.15 -25.87
N SER A 312 2.54 0.65 -25.72
CA SER A 312 2.83 -0.76 -25.97
C SER A 312 2.05 -1.65 -24.98
N SER A 313 1.61 -2.83 -25.40
CA SER A 313 0.90 -3.78 -24.53
C SER A 313 1.71 -4.12 -23.26
N ALA A 314 3.04 -4.12 -23.36
CA ALA A 314 3.96 -4.29 -22.23
C ALA A 314 3.89 -3.13 -21.21
N GLU A 315 3.78 -1.87 -21.67
CA GLU A 315 3.60 -0.72 -20.79
C GLU A 315 2.27 -0.78 -20.04
N ILE A 316 1.19 -1.19 -20.73
CA ILE A 316 -0.14 -1.32 -20.12
C ILE A 316 -0.13 -2.41 -19.04
N ILE A 317 0.50 -3.56 -19.30
CA ILE A 317 0.63 -4.64 -18.32
C ILE A 317 1.48 -4.19 -17.11
N ALA A 318 2.58 -3.47 -17.36
CA ALA A 318 3.41 -2.92 -16.28
C ALA A 318 2.66 -1.89 -15.43
N ASP A 319 1.85 -1.04 -16.04
CA ASP A 319 0.99 -0.06 -15.35
C ASP A 319 -0.11 -0.76 -14.52
N CYS A 320 -0.78 -1.76 -15.08
CA CYS A 320 -1.76 -2.57 -14.35
C CYS A 320 -1.11 -3.28 -13.15
N GLY A 321 0.10 -3.84 -13.32
CA GLY A 321 0.82 -4.47 -12.21
C GLY A 321 1.31 -3.48 -11.14
N ARG A 322 1.61 -2.22 -11.51
CA ARG A 322 1.88 -1.16 -10.53
C ARG A 322 0.62 -0.80 -9.73
N LEU A 323 -0.52 -0.69 -10.42
CA LEU A 323 -1.81 -0.39 -9.78
C LEU A 323 -2.26 -1.48 -8.82
N LEU A 324 -2.11 -2.76 -9.19
CA LEU A 324 -2.44 -3.89 -8.33
C LEU A 324 -1.54 -3.96 -7.10
N ARG A 325 -0.22 -3.76 -7.23
CA ARG A 325 0.68 -3.68 -6.05
C ARG A 325 0.37 -2.51 -5.13
N ARG A 326 -0.01 -1.36 -5.70
CA ARG A 326 -0.47 -0.20 -4.92
C ARG A 326 -1.76 -0.51 -4.17
N PHE A 327 -2.68 -1.22 -4.83
CA PHE A 327 -3.92 -1.68 -4.23
C PHE A 327 -3.65 -2.65 -3.07
N GLU A 328 -2.83 -3.67 -3.28
CA GLU A 328 -2.46 -4.69 -2.30
C GLU A 328 -1.73 -4.12 -1.07
N ARG A 329 -0.70 -3.29 -1.28
CA ARG A 329 0.19 -2.84 -0.19
C ARG A 329 -0.37 -1.69 0.65
N GLY A 330 -1.30 -0.92 0.11
CA GLY A 330 -1.78 0.32 0.74
C GLY A 330 -3.30 0.34 0.91
N LEU A 331 -4.02 0.29 -0.21
CA LEU A 331 -5.46 0.53 -0.21
C LEU A 331 -6.26 -0.62 0.40
N TRP A 332 -5.90 -1.88 0.12
CA TRP A 332 -6.64 -3.06 0.57
C TRP A 332 -6.68 -3.21 2.09
N PRO A 333 -5.56 -3.10 2.83
CA PRO A 333 -5.59 -3.13 4.29
C PRO A 333 -6.39 -1.97 4.90
N ILE A 334 -6.34 -0.77 4.30
CA ILE A 334 -7.14 0.39 4.74
C ILE A 334 -8.63 0.11 4.51
N LEU A 335 -8.98 -0.45 3.36
CA LEU A 335 -10.34 -0.85 3.01
C LEU A 335 -10.87 -1.86 4.04
N CYS A 336 -10.11 -2.92 4.33
CA CYS A 336 -10.44 -3.90 5.37
C CYS A 336 -10.60 -3.26 6.76
N ASP A 337 -9.70 -2.37 7.17
CA ASP A 337 -9.79 -1.64 8.45
C ASP A 337 -11.02 -0.72 8.50
N THR A 338 -11.35 -0.03 7.40
CA THR A 338 -12.54 0.83 7.31
C THR A 338 -13.85 0.04 7.40
N MET A 339 -13.87 -1.17 6.84
CA MET A 339 -15.03 -2.05 6.84
C MET A 339 -15.23 -2.71 8.21
N ALA A 340 -14.15 -2.99 8.95
CA ALA A 340 -14.19 -3.53 10.31
C ALA A 340 -14.65 -2.50 11.35
N LEU A 341 -14.38 -1.21 11.13
CA LEU A 341 -14.90 -0.11 11.94
C LEU A 341 -16.38 0.08 11.64
N SER A 342 -17.26 -0.53 12.43
CA SER A 342 -18.74 -0.58 12.35
C SER A 342 -19.49 0.79 12.39
N THR A 343 -18.95 1.83 11.73
CA THR A 343 -19.40 3.22 11.74
C THR A 343 -19.96 3.69 10.38
N LEU A 344 -19.92 2.82 9.37
CA LEU A 344 -20.39 3.07 8.01
C LEU A 344 -21.88 2.73 7.85
N CYS A 345 -22.61 3.51 7.04
CA CYS A 345 -23.97 3.17 6.65
C CYS A 345 -23.97 2.03 5.61
N ALA A 346 -25.00 1.19 5.56
CA ALA A 346 -25.12 0.09 4.60
C ALA A 346 -24.94 0.55 3.14
N THR A 347 -25.46 1.74 2.80
CA THR A 347 -25.31 2.34 1.46
C THR A 347 -23.88 2.81 1.16
N GLU A 348 -23.14 3.24 2.17
CA GLU A 348 -21.74 3.65 2.04
C GLU A 348 -20.82 2.43 1.86
N GLN A 349 -21.13 1.34 2.56
CA GLN A 349 -20.44 0.05 2.43
C GLN A 349 -20.67 -0.56 1.05
N GLU A 350 -21.91 -0.59 0.57
CA GLU A 350 -22.25 -1.12 -0.77
C GLU A 350 -21.55 -0.33 -1.89
N ALA A 351 -21.53 0.99 -1.82
CA ALA A 351 -20.85 1.85 -2.80
C ALA A 351 -19.31 1.65 -2.81
N LEU A 352 -18.71 1.36 -1.65
CA LEU A 352 -17.28 1.05 -1.54
C LEU A 352 -16.97 -0.31 -2.17
N HIS A 353 -17.81 -1.31 -1.87
CA HIS A 353 -17.73 -2.65 -2.44
C HIS A 353 -17.86 -2.63 -3.96
N THR A 354 -18.77 -1.82 -4.52
CA THR A 354 -18.92 -1.70 -5.97
C THR A 354 -17.71 -1.02 -6.61
N SER A 355 -17.25 0.12 -6.10
CA SER A 355 -16.11 0.84 -6.69
C SER A 355 -14.80 0.03 -6.61
N ALA A 356 -14.52 -0.62 -5.49
CA ALA A 356 -13.34 -1.50 -5.38
C ALA A 356 -13.41 -2.69 -6.35
N ALA A 357 -14.57 -3.33 -6.48
CA ALA A 357 -14.76 -4.42 -7.43
C ALA A 357 -14.67 -3.94 -8.89
N ASP A 358 -15.20 -2.77 -9.21
CA ASP A 358 -15.18 -2.19 -10.56
C ASP A 358 -13.76 -1.83 -10.98
N VAL A 359 -12.94 -1.26 -10.08
CA VAL A 359 -11.51 -0.99 -10.34
C VAL A 359 -10.76 -2.28 -10.66
N LEU A 360 -10.91 -3.31 -9.82
CA LEU A 360 -10.24 -4.61 -10.03
C LEU A 360 -10.74 -5.31 -11.31
N ALA A 361 -12.05 -5.30 -11.55
CA ALA A 361 -12.65 -5.87 -12.77
C ALA A 361 -12.17 -5.14 -14.03
N THR A 362 -12.01 -3.82 -13.98
CA THR A 362 -11.51 -3.01 -15.08
C THR A 362 -10.02 -3.29 -15.35
N CYS A 363 -9.20 -3.44 -14.32
CA CYS A 363 -7.81 -3.90 -14.44
C CYS A 363 -7.73 -5.27 -15.13
N VAL A 364 -8.49 -6.26 -14.63
CA VAL A 364 -8.52 -7.63 -15.17
C VAL A 364 -9.03 -7.64 -16.61
N ARG A 365 -10.04 -6.83 -16.95
CA ARG A 365 -10.54 -6.69 -18.32
C ARG A 365 -9.47 -6.14 -19.26
N HIS A 366 -8.74 -5.09 -18.85
CA HIS A 366 -7.66 -4.54 -19.67
C HIS A 366 -6.52 -5.54 -19.86
N LEU A 367 -6.12 -6.27 -18.80
CA LEU A 367 -5.14 -7.34 -18.92
C LEU A 367 -5.61 -8.42 -19.90
N ARG A 368 -6.87 -8.86 -19.79
CA ARG A 368 -7.46 -9.86 -20.69
C ARG A 368 -7.49 -9.39 -22.15
N GLU A 369 -7.92 -8.16 -22.41
CA GLU A 369 -7.91 -7.57 -23.76
C GLU A 369 -6.49 -7.54 -24.34
N GLN A 370 -5.51 -7.05 -23.59
CA GLN A 370 -4.13 -7.00 -24.06
C GLN A 370 -3.56 -8.40 -24.33
N THR A 371 -3.90 -9.41 -23.53
CA THR A 371 -3.44 -10.79 -23.75
C THR A 371 -4.09 -11.49 -24.94
N LEU A 372 -5.34 -11.17 -25.28
CA LEU A 372 -6.07 -11.81 -26.39
C LEU A 372 -5.69 -11.23 -27.76
N TYR A 373 -5.30 -9.96 -27.82
CA TYR A 373 -4.99 -9.28 -29.09
C TYR A 373 -3.49 -9.27 -29.43
N THR A 374 -2.60 -9.66 -28.52
CA THR A 374 -1.17 -9.75 -28.81
C THR A 374 -0.83 -11.05 -29.54
N THR A 375 -0.35 -10.95 -30.79
CA THR A 375 0.08 -12.11 -31.58
C THR A 375 1.41 -12.71 -31.13
N ASN A 376 2.21 -11.98 -30.34
CA ASN A 376 3.54 -12.40 -29.88
C ASN A 376 3.61 -12.37 -28.35
N VAL A 377 3.26 -13.47 -27.69
CA VAL A 377 3.43 -13.62 -26.24
C VAL A 377 4.91 -13.94 -25.96
N SER A 378 5.59 -13.09 -25.19
CA SER A 378 6.99 -13.29 -24.79
C SER A 378 7.10 -13.90 -23.39
N ALA A 379 8.23 -14.54 -23.09
CA ALA A 379 8.49 -15.08 -21.75
C ALA A 379 8.49 -13.98 -20.66
N GLU A 380 8.97 -12.77 -20.99
CA GLU A 380 8.94 -11.60 -20.08
C GLU A 380 7.50 -11.14 -19.78
N MET A 381 6.61 -11.18 -20.79
CA MET A 381 5.20 -10.87 -20.61
C MET A 381 4.52 -11.90 -19.70
N VAL A 382 4.80 -13.20 -19.89
CA VAL A 382 4.29 -14.26 -19.01
C VAL A 382 4.80 -14.09 -17.57
N ALA A 383 6.08 -13.78 -17.38
CA ALA A 383 6.64 -13.51 -16.06
C ALA A 383 5.97 -12.31 -15.38
N SER A 384 5.74 -11.21 -16.12
CA SER A 384 5.04 -10.05 -15.58
C SER A 384 3.59 -10.37 -15.18
N LEU A 385 2.85 -11.11 -16.01
CA LEU A 385 1.49 -11.54 -15.69
C LEU A 385 1.44 -12.49 -14.50
N HIS A 386 2.43 -13.37 -14.37
CA HIS A 386 2.57 -14.25 -13.21
C HIS A 386 2.77 -13.45 -11.91
N THR A 387 3.61 -12.41 -11.92
CA THR A 387 3.75 -11.53 -10.73
C THR A 387 2.44 -10.83 -10.38
N ILE A 388 1.68 -10.40 -11.39
CA ILE A 388 0.36 -9.77 -11.19
C ILE A 388 -0.65 -10.77 -10.62
N SER A 389 -0.62 -12.03 -11.06
CA SER A 389 -1.46 -13.09 -10.48
C SER A 389 -1.13 -13.34 -9.00
N LEU A 390 0.15 -13.31 -8.62
CA LEU A 390 0.56 -13.42 -7.21
C LEU A 390 0.09 -12.22 -6.39
N ASP A 391 0.23 -11.00 -6.91
CA ASP A 391 -0.22 -9.77 -6.25
C ASP A 391 -1.76 -9.73 -6.08
N LEU A 392 -2.51 -10.36 -7.00
CA LEU A 392 -3.96 -10.49 -6.88
C LEU A 392 -4.34 -11.56 -5.85
N ASP A 393 -3.58 -12.65 -5.77
CA ASP A 393 -3.88 -13.74 -4.84
C ASP A 393 -3.52 -13.41 -3.39
N SER A 394 -2.47 -12.61 -3.18
CA SER A 394 -2.07 -12.11 -1.86
C SER A 394 -3.09 -11.17 -1.20
N LEU A 395 -4.11 -10.71 -1.94
CA LEU A 395 -5.27 -10.03 -1.37
C LEU A 395 -6.04 -11.00 -0.45
N GLY A 396 -5.83 -10.85 0.85
CA GLY A 396 -6.50 -11.65 1.89
C GLY A 396 -8.01 -11.36 1.98
N PRO A 397 -8.80 -12.28 2.56
CA PRO A 397 -10.25 -12.15 2.62
C PRO A 397 -10.68 -10.93 3.45
N CYS A 398 -11.63 -10.16 2.92
CA CYS A 398 -12.26 -9.08 3.67
C CYS A 398 -13.20 -9.65 4.74
N PRO A 399 -13.45 -8.91 5.85
CA PRO A 399 -14.40 -9.33 6.88
C PRO A 399 -15.85 -9.50 6.37
N ASP A 400 -16.17 -8.94 5.20
CA ASP A 400 -17.49 -9.06 4.54
C ASP A 400 -17.52 -10.14 3.45
N SER A 401 -18.61 -10.91 3.40
CA SER A 401 -18.79 -12.01 2.43
C SER A 401 -19.01 -11.57 0.98
N VAL A 402 -19.56 -10.39 0.74
CA VAL A 402 -19.93 -9.92 -0.62
C VAL A 402 -18.71 -9.55 -1.46
N LEU A 403 -17.77 -8.78 -0.88
CA LEU A 403 -16.55 -8.40 -1.58
C LEU A 403 -15.63 -9.60 -1.79
N THR A 404 -15.58 -10.49 -0.80
CA THR A 404 -14.83 -11.76 -0.88
C THR A 404 -15.37 -12.62 -2.03
N ALA A 405 -16.69 -12.78 -2.16
CA ALA A 405 -17.28 -13.52 -3.28
C ALA A 405 -16.98 -12.90 -4.66
N LYS A 406 -16.99 -11.55 -4.77
CA LYS A 406 -16.60 -10.86 -6.01
C LYS A 406 -15.10 -11.00 -6.32
N LEU A 407 -14.25 -10.96 -5.30
CA LEU A 407 -12.81 -11.17 -5.43
C LEU A 407 -12.52 -12.60 -5.86
N ASP A 408 -13.18 -13.60 -5.26
CA ASP A 408 -13.02 -15.01 -5.62
C ASP A 408 -13.44 -15.27 -7.07
N ALA A 409 -14.53 -14.65 -7.54
CA ALA A 409 -14.93 -14.71 -8.94
C ALA A 409 -13.89 -14.07 -9.89
N LEU A 410 -13.28 -12.96 -9.49
CA LEU A 410 -12.20 -12.30 -10.25
C LEU A 410 -10.92 -13.14 -10.26
N LYS A 411 -10.53 -13.71 -9.12
CA LYS A 411 -9.40 -14.65 -9.00
C LYS A 411 -9.61 -15.87 -9.89
N ALA A 412 -10.81 -16.47 -9.88
CA ALA A 412 -11.14 -17.60 -10.75
C ALA A 412 -11.03 -17.23 -12.24
N ALA A 413 -11.56 -16.07 -12.64
CA ALA A 413 -11.50 -15.60 -14.03
C ALA A 413 -10.06 -15.28 -14.47
N PHE A 414 -9.26 -14.60 -13.65
CA PHE A 414 -7.91 -14.16 -14.01
C PHE A 414 -6.85 -15.25 -13.80
N CYS A 415 -6.71 -15.77 -12.57
CA CYS A 415 -5.70 -16.75 -12.22
C CYS A 415 -6.00 -18.14 -12.80
N GLY A 416 -7.28 -18.46 -13.04
CA GLY A 416 -7.68 -19.69 -13.72
C GLY A 416 -7.66 -19.55 -15.24
N GLN A 417 -8.62 -18.79 -15.79
CA GLN A 417 -8.86 -18.77 -17.23
C GLN A 417 -7.83 -17.95 -18.01
N VAL A 418 -7.60 -16.68 -17.65
CA VAL A 418 -6.65 -15.81 -18.40
C VAL A 418 -5.23 -16.35 -18.33
N ARG A 419 -4.78 -16.82 -17.16
CA ARG A 419 -3.47 -17.48 -17.01
C ARG A 419 -3.33 -18.70 -17.93
N SER A 420 -4.35 -19.58 -17.96
CA SER A 420 -4.35 -20.74 -18.85
C SER A 420 -4.28 -20.34 -20.31
N ASP A 421 -5.12 -19.38 -20.73
CA ASP A 421 -5.17 -18.91 -22.12
C ASP A 421 -3.83 -18.30 -22.55
N VAL A 422 -3.19 -17.50 -21.70
CA VAL A 422 -1.88 -16.89 -21.96
C VAL A 422 -0.77 -17.94 -22.06
N LEU A 423 -0.74 -18.93 -21.16
CA LEU A 423 0.26 -19.99 -21.19
C LEU A 423 0.09 -20.87 -22.42
N LEU A 424 -1.15 -21.22 -22.79
CA LEU A 424 -1.44 -21.96 -24.01
C LEU A 424 -1.05 -21.16 -25.26
N ALA A 425 -1.32 -19.85 -25.29
CA ALA A 425 -0.90 -18.96 -26.38
C ALA A 425 0.64 -18.79 -26.46
N PHE A 426 1.32 -18.80 -25.32
CA PHE A 426 2.79 -18.82 -25.29
C PHE A 426 3.32 -20.14 -25.85
N PHE A 427 2.74 -21.27 -25.45
CA PHE A 427 3.15 -22.58 -25.96
C PHE A 427 2.97 -22.68 -27.48
N THR A 428 1.83 -22.22 -28.01
CA THR A 428 1.59 -22.21 -29.48
C THR A 428 2.55 -21.27 -30.22
N ALA A 429 2.88 -20.10 -29.66
CA ALA A 429 3.82 -19.17 -30.27
C ALA A 429 5.25 -19.75 -30.32
N VAL A 430 5.70 -20.38 -29.23
CA VAL A 430 7.02 -21.03 -29.15
C VAL A 430 7.10 -22.23 -30.10
N THR A 431 6.01 -23.00 -30.24
CA THR A 431 5.99 -24.14 -31.16
C THR A 431 6.02 -23.67 -32.60
N HIS A 432 5.23 -22.66 -32.98
CA HIS A 432 5.27 -22.09 -34.32
C HIS A 432 6.66 -21.51 -34.67
N ALA A 433 7.35 -20.91 -33.70
CA ALA A 433 8.73 -20.46 -33.88
C ALA A 433 9.69 -21.65 -34.15
N ALA A 434 9.52 -22.76 -33.44
CA ALA A 434 10.28 -23.99 -33.68
C ALA A 434 9.95 -24.63 -35.03
N GLU A 435 8.68 -24.65 -35.44
CA GLU A 435 8.23 -25.13 -36.75
C GLU A 435 8.88 -24.33 -37.89
N SER A 436 8.89 -23.00 -37.78
CA SER A 436 9.54 -22.12 -38.76
C SER A 436 11.06 -22.35 -38.84
N ARG A 437 11.73 -22.56 -37.69
CA ARG A 437 13.16 -22.90 -37.66
C ARG A 437 13.45 -24.25 -38.30
N TRP A 438 12.61 -25.25 -38.05
CA TRP A 438 12.77 -26.54 -38.69
C TRP A 438 12.54 -26.43 -40.21
N SER A 439 11.50 -25.72 -40.65
CA SER A 439 11.24 -25.46 -42.08
C SER A 439 12.43 -24.79 -42.77
N THR A 440 12.99 -23.73 -42.17
CA THR A 440 14.19 -23.06 -42.73
C THR A 440 15.43 -23.96 -42.71
N SER A 441 15.57 -24.81 -41.69
CA SER A 441 16.66 -25.79 -41.64
C SER A 441 16.53 -26.86 -42.72
N VAL A 442 15.31 -27.29 -43.03
CA VAL A 442 14.99 -28.20 -44.13
C VAL A 442 15.32 -27.56 -45.48
N GLU A 443 14.99 -26.29 -45.69
CA GLU A 443 15.37 -25.56 -46.91
C GLU A 443 16.89 -25.48 -47.10
N MET A 444 17.65 -25.29 -46.01
CA MET A 444 19.10 -25.16 -46.05
C MET A 444 19.85 -26.49 -46.24
N HIS A 445 19.42 -27.55 -45.56
CA HIS A 445 20.12 -28.85 -45.53
C HIS A 445 19.46 -29.92 -46.40
N GLY A 446 18.22 -29.71 -46.85
CA GLY A 446 17.43 -30.70 -47.58
C GLY A 446 18.10 -31.18 -48.87
N ALA A 447 18.68 -30.27 -49.66
CA ALA A 447 19.41 -30.63 -50.87
C ALA A 447 20.62 -31.53 -50.59
N ALA A 448 21.33 -31.28 -49.48
CA ALA A 448 22.46 -32.10 -49.07
C ALA A 448 22.01 -33.49 -48.58
N TRP A 449 20.90 -33.56 -47.82
CA TRP A 449 20.32 -34.84 -47.39
C TRP A 449 19.82 -35.67 -48.57
N ALA A 450 19.15 -35.05 -49.55
CA ALA A 450 18.68 -35.72 -50.76
C ALA A 450 19.86 -36.25 -51.61
N ALA A 451 20.90 -35.43 -51.83
CA ALA A 451 22.08 -35.85 -52.57
C ALA A 451 22.81 -37.01 -51.87
N ALA A 452 22.92 -36.96 -50.54
CA ALA A 452 23.60 -37.99 -49.77
C ALA A 452 22.76 -39.27 -49.64
N ALA A 453 21.42 -39.17 -49.67
CA ALA A 453 20.52 -40.32 -49.77
C ALA A 453 20.61 -41.00 -51.15
N ALA A 454 20.81 -40.25 -52.24
CA ALA A 454 21.05 -40.81 -53.57
C ALA A 454 22.40 -41.55 -53.63
N ALA A 455 23.46 -40.99 -53.02
CA ALA A 455 24.79 -41.62 -52.94
C ALA A 455 24.86 -42.85 -52.00
N LEU A 456 23.79 -43.11 -51.24
CA LEU A 456 23.71 -44.24 -50.32
C LEU A 456 23.72 -45.59 -51.06
N HIS A 457 23.15 -45.65 -52.27
CA HIS A 457 23.11 -46.86 -53.07
C HIS A 457 24.51 -47.39 -53.40
N ASP A 458 25.40 -46.48 -53.80
CA ASP A 458 26.80 -46.79 -54.08
C ASP A 458 27.54 -47.18 -52.79
N SER A 459 27.24 -46.49 -51.69
CA SER A 459 27.89 -46.74 -50.39
C SER A 459 27.56 -48.13 -49.83
N ILE A 460 26.34 -48.65 -50.02
CA ILE A 460 25.95 -49.99 -49.54
C ILE A 460 26.75 -51.11 -50.23
N GLN A 461 27.18 -50.91 -51.47
CA GLN A 461 27.96 -51.92 -52.20
C GLN A 461 29.39 -52.06 -51.70
N TYR A 462 29.96 -50.99 -51.11
CA TYR A 462 31.36 -50.94 -50.69
C TYR A 462 31.57 -50.85 -49.15
N ALA A 463 30.54 -50.49 -48.38
CA ALA A 463 30.65 -50.27 -46.95
C ALA A 463 30.55 -51.57 -46.13
N ALA A 464 31.49 -51.77 -45.21
CA ALA A 464 31.35 -52.76 -44.14
C ALA A 464 30.26 -52.32 -43.16
N GLN A 465 29.51 -53.26 -42.57
CA GLN A 465 28.37 -53.02 -41.65
C GLN A 465 28.66 -52.08 -40.46
N ASN A 466 29.94 -51.74 -40.19
CA ASN A 466 30.38 -50.89 -39.09
C ASN A 466 30.55 -49.39 -39.46
N ASP A 467 30.70 -49.02 -40.73
CA ASP A 467 30.79 -47.61 -41.18
C ASP A 467 29.44 -47.18 -41.75
N ARG A 468 28.52 -46.75 -40.87
CA ARG A 468 27.23 -46.21 -41.28
C ARG A 468 27.37 -44.74 -41.66
N PRO A 469 26.80 -44.29 -42.79
CA PRO A 469 26.89 -42.89 -43.21
C PRO A 469 26.07 -41.98 -42.30
N ASP A 470 26.61 -40.78 -42.03
CA ASP A 470 26.00 -39.75 -41.18
C ASP A 470 24.59 -39.35 -41.63
N VAL A 471 24.27 -39.53 -42.91
CA VAL A 471 22.96 -39.22 -43.54
C VAL A 471 21.78 -39.91 -42.86
N LEU A 472 22.00 -41.10 -42.30
CA LEU A 472 20.95 -41.88 -41.62
C LEU A 472 20.50 -41.25 -40.30
N GLU A 473 21.30 -40.36 -39.72
CA GLU A 473 20.97 -39.68 -38.47
C GLU A 473 21.16 -38.15 -38.51
N ALA A 474 21.60 -37.59 -39.65
CA ALA A 474 21.90 -36.16 -39.81
C ALA A 474 20.66 -35.29 -39.60
N ALA A 475 19.53 -35.64 -40.20
CA ALA A 475 18.28 -34.89 -40.05
C ALA A 475 17.74 -35.01 -38.60
N ALA A 476 17.87 -36.19 -37.99
CA ALA A 476 17.51 -36.40 -36.59
C ALA A 476 18.37 -35.55 -35.63
N GLY A 477 19.67 -35.39 -35.91
CA GLY A 477 20.56 -34.54 -35.10
C GLY A 477 20.24 -33.06 -35.19
N VAL A 478 19.91 -32.57 -36.39
CA VAL A 478 19.49 -31.17 -36.57
C VAL A 478 18.12 -30.91 -35.92
N PHE A 479 17.20 -31.86 -36.02
CA PHE A 479 15.92 -31.78 -35.35
C PHE A 479 16.05 -31.83 -33.81
N ASP A 480 16.95 -32.65 -33.26
CA ASP A 480 17.21 -32.71 -31.81
C ASP A 480 17.65 -31.35 -31.26
N ASN A 481 18.45 -30.58 -32.01
CA ASN A 481 18.81 -29.21 -31.61
C ASN A 481 17.59 -28.28 -31.58
N THR A 482 16.71 -28.36 -32.58
CA THR A 482 15.48 -27.55 -32.61
C THR A 482 14.52 -27.92 -31.48
N LEU A 483 14.41 -29.21 -31.15
CA LEU A 483 13.59 -29.71 -30.05
C LEU A 483 14.18 -29.35 -28.69
N PHE A 484 15.50 -29.44 -28.54
CA PHE A 484 16.19 -29.05 -27.33
C PHE A 484 16.00 -27.55 -27.03
N GLU A 485 16.19 -26.69 -28.03
CA GLU A 485 15.98 -25.24 -27.85
C GLU A 485 14.51 -24.92 -27.52
N TRP A 486 13.57 -25.55 -28.23
CA TRP A 486 12.14 -25.47 -27.91
C TRP A 486 11.86 -25.84 -26.45
N TRP A 487 12.37 -26.99 -25.98
CA TRP A 487 12.18 -27.44 -24.61
C TRP A 487 12.82 -26.50 -23.59
N CYS A 488 14.05 -26.03 -23.83
CA CYS A 488 14.74 -25.09 -22.93
C CYS A 488 13.99 -23.77 -22.77
N THR A 489 13.25 -23.32 -23.78
CA THR A 489 12.42 -22.10 -23.67
C THR A 489 11.11 -22.34 -22.91
N LEU A 490 10.52 -23.54 -23.01
CA LEU A 490 9.26 -23.89 -22.36
C LEU A 490 9.44 -24.31 -20.89
N GLN A 491 10.49 -25.08 -20.59
CA GLN A 491 10.75 -25.68 -19.29
C GLN A 491 10.66 -24.69 -18.11
N PRO A 492 11.33 -23.52 -18.11
CA PRO A 492 11.32 -22.63 -16.94
C PRO A 492 9.92 -22.02 -16.68
N VAL A 493 9.18 -21.73 -17.74
CA VAL A 493 7.81 -21.19 -17.64
C VAL A 493 6.86 -22.27 -17.14
N LEU A 494 7.00 -23.50 -17.63
CA LEU A 494 6.22 -24.65 -17.19
C LEU A 494 6.48 -24.99 -15.71
N THR A 495 7.75 -25.06 -15.28
CA THR A 495 8.09 -25.34 -13.88
C THR A 495 7.53 -24.28 -12.94
N GLN A 496 7.71 -23.00 -13.30
CA GLN A 496 7.14 -21.90 -12.54
C GLN A 496 5.61 -21.97 -12.47
N ALA A 497 4.95 -22.38 -13.56
CA ALA A 497 3.50 -22.49 -13.59
C ALA A 497 2.94 -23.64 -12.74
N LEU A 498 3.66 -24.77 -12.68
CA LEU A 498 3.29 -25.97 -11.92
C LEU A 498 3.54 -25.79 -10.41
N GLU A 499 4.63 -25.13 -10.02
CA GLU A 499 5.01 -24.93 -8.62
C GLU A 499 4.11 -23.91 -7.89
N THR A 500 3.61 -22.89 -8.60
CA THR A 500 2.74 -21.88 -7.97
C THR A 500 1.28 -22.30 -7.98
N ASN A 501 0.73 -22.63 -6.82
CA ASN A 501 -0.71 -22.82 -6.64
C ASN A 501 -1.37 -21.45 -6.44
N LEU A 502 -2.21 -21.05 -7.41
CA LEU A 502 -3.00 -19.82 -7.40
C LEU A 502 -4.50 -20.12 -7.55
N ALA A 503 -4.88 -21.40 -7.44
CA ALA A 503 -6.26 -21.83 -7.54
C ALA A 503 -6.94 -21.73 -6.18
N LEU A 504 -8.26 -21.52 -6.20
CA LEU A 504 -9.07 -21.54 -4.98
C LEU A 504 -9.07 -22.91 -4.29
N ASP A 505 -8.92 -23.99 -5.07
CA ASP A 505 -8.89 -25.38 -4.60
C ASP A 505 -7.73 -26.17 -5.23
N ASP A 506 -7.13 -27.08 -4.46
CA ASP A 506 -6.08 -27.97 -4.93
C ASP A 506 -6.51 -28.87 -6.10
N ALA A 507 -7.80 -29.22 -6.17
CA ALA A 507 -8.36 -29.99 -7.29
C ALA A 507 -8.37 -29.19 -8.60
N MET A 508 -8.63 -27.88 -8.52
CA MET A 508 -8.60 -26.98 -9.68
C MET A 508 -7.17 -26.76 -10.17
N HIS A 509 -6.21 -26.65 -9.26
CA HIS A 509 -4.78 -26.61 -9.60
C HIS A 509 -4.31 -27.90 -10.28
N ALA A 510 -4.73 -29.06 -9.78
CA ALA A 510 -4.39 -30.35 -10.38
C ALA A 510 -4.96 -30.49 -11.81
N ALA A 511 -6.20 -30.04 -12.04
CA ALA A 511 -6.82 -30.03 -13.37
C ALA A 511 -6.07 -29.09 -14.33
N PHE A 512 -5.68 -27.90 -13.85
CA PHE A 512 -4.87 -26.93 -14.61
C PHE A 512 -3.47 -27.47 -14.97
N CYS A 513 -2.79 -28.13 -14.02
CA CYS A 513 -1.51 -28.78 -14.28
C CYS A 513 -1.65 -29.88 -15.34
N ALA A 514 -2.72 -30.68 -15.27
CA ALA A 514 -2.99 -31.73 -16.24
C ALA A 514 -3.24 -31.17 -17.66
N THR A 515 -4.01 -30.08 -17.80
CA THR A 515 -4.26 -29.48 -19.12
C THR A 515 -3.01 -28.87 -19.73
N LEU A 516 -2.19 -28.17 -18.93
CA LEU A 516 -0.90 -27.64 -19.40
C LEU A 516 0.04 -28.75 -19.87
N LEU A 517 0.20 -29.80 -19.07
CA LEU A 517 1.07 -30.93 -19.43
C LEU A 517 0.56 -31.66 -20.68
N GLN A 518 -0.75 -31.89 -20.81
CA GLN A 518 -1.35 -32.46 -22.02
C GLN A 518 -1.12 -31.57 -23.24
N SER A 519 -1.20 -30.25 -23.09
CA SER A 519 -0.90 -29.32 -24.19
C SER A 519 0.56 -29.40 -24.62
N VAL A 520 1.52 -29.50 -23.70
CA VAL A 520 2.95 -29.64 -24.03
C VAL A 520 3.20 -30.93 -24.79
N VAL A 521 2.56 -32.03 -24.39
CA VAL A 521 2.62 -33.31 -25.11
C VAL A 521 2.01 -33.19 -26.50
N ALA A 522 0.86 -32.54 -26.65
CA ALA A 522 0.23 -32.31 -27.96
C ALA A 522 1.15 -31.52 -28.90
N HIS A 523 1.75 -30.43 -28.42
CA HIS A 523 2.70 -29.62 -29.18
C HIS A 523 4.01 -30.37 -29.51
N GLY A 524 4.49 -31.23 -28.61
CA GLY A 524 5.60 -32.12 -28.91
C GLY A 524 5.25 -33.08 -30.06
N GLN A 525 4.03 -33.61 -30.07
CA GLN A 525 3.54 -34.49 -31.13
C GLN A 525 3.34 -33.74 -32.46
N THR A 526 2.91 -32.47 -32.46
CA THR A 526 2.83 -31.68 -33.70
C THR A 526 4.22 -31.48 -34.32
N LEU A 527 5.23 -31.12 -33.51
CA LEU A 527 6.61 -30.99 -33.98
C LEU A 527 7.16 -32.30 -34.55
N LEU A 528 6.90 -33.44 -33.89
CA LEU A 528 7.27 -34.76 -34.41
C LEU A 528 6.55 -35.07 -35.73
N SER A 529 5.25 -34.80 -35.82
CA SER A 529 4.51 -35.03 -37.06
C SER A 529 5.05 -34.18 -38.21
N LEU A 530 5.38 -32.91 -37.94
CA LEU A 530 5.92 -31.98 -38.91
C LEU A 530 7.33 -32.37 -39.39
N PHE A 531 8.17 -32.88 -38.49
CA PHE A 531 9.44 -33.51 -38.85
C PHE A 531 9.24 -34.61 -39.89
N GLY A 532 8.32 -35.55 -39.63
CA GLY A 532 8.07 -36.66 -40.53
C GLY A 532 7.43 -36.24 -41.86
N THR A 533 6.52 -35.27 -41.86
CA THR A 533 5.86 -34.81 -43.10
C THR A 533 6.82 -34.05 -44.00
N LEU A 534 7.61 -33.09 -43.47
CA LEU A 534 8.53 -32.32 -44.30
C LEU A 534 9.67 -33.19 -44.85
N LEU A 535 10.17 -34.13 -44.04
CA LEU A 535 11.23 -35.03 -44.50
C LEU A 535 10.74 -35.99 -45.61
N SER A 536 9.50 -36.48 -45.49
CA SER A 536 8.92 -37.44 -46.45
C SER A 536 8.25 -36.82 -47.69
N ALA A 537 7.81 -35.56 -47.62
CA ALA A 537 7.11 -34.88 -48.71
C ALA A 537 8.02 -33.96 -49.53
N ASP A 538 8.94 -33.22 -48.88
CA ASP A 538 9.66 -32.12 -49.53
C ASP A 538 11.14 -32.43 -49.80
N VAL A 539 11.75 -33.34 -49.04
CA VAL A 539 13.21 -33.60 -49.13
C VAL A 539 13.53 -34.92 -49.80
N LEU A 540 12.89 -36.01 -49.38
CA LEU A 540 13.23 -37.37 -49.78
C LEU A 540 12.10 -37.97 -50.62
N VAL A 541 11.87 -37.38 -51.80
CA VAL A 541 10.87 -37.82 -52.77
C VAL A 541 11.34 -39.09 -53.49
N ASP A 542 10.49 -40.12 -53.53
CA ASP A 542 10.75 -41.37 -54.26
C ASP A 542 10.44 -41.20 -55.76
N ASP A 543 11.34 -40.56 -56.51
CA ASP A 543 11.18 -40.39 -57.98
C ASP A 543 11.55 -41.65 -58.78
N ALA A 544 12.20 -42.65 -58.17
CA ALA A 544 12.68 -43.85 -58.84
C ALA A 544 12.34 -45.14 -58.07
N PRO A 545 12.02 -46.26 -58.76
CA PRO A 545 11.70 -47.55 -58.15
C PRO A 545 12.88 -48.22 -57.41
N THR A 546 14.08 -47.63 -57.47
CA THR A 546 15.30 -48.06 -56.77
C THR A 546 15.69 -47.14 -55.61
N SER A 547 14.94 -46.06 -55.37
CA SER A 547 15.23 -45.08 -54.31
C SER A 547 15.29 -45.75 -52.92
N LEU A 548 16.19 -45.24 -52.09
CA LEU A 548 16.34 -45.59 -50.67
C LEU A 548 15.86 -44.45 -49.75
N ALA A 549 15.32 -43.38 -50.34
CA ALA A 549 14.95 -42.15 -49.65
C ALA A 549 13.91 -42.43 -48.54
N SER A 550 12.90 -43.27 -48.80
CA SER A 550 11.92 -43.73 -47.80
C SER A 550 12.53 -44.52 -46.64
N LEU A 551 13.60 -45.30 -46.86
CA LEU A 551 14.33 -45.98 -45.77
C LEU A 551 15.19 -45.02 -44.95
N VAL A 552 15.78 -43.99 -45.58
CA VAL A 552 16.54 -42.94 -44.89
C VAL A 552 15.61 -42.12 -43.98
N VAL A 553 14.38 -41.84 -44.41
CA VAL A 553 13.35 -41.21 -43.56
C VAL A 553 13.04 -42.09 -42.36
N VAL A 554 12.81 -43.39 -42.56
CA VAL A 554 12.54 -44.34 -41.46
C VAL A 554 13.71 -44.42 -40.48
N ALA A 555 14.95 -44.46 -40.97
CA ALA A 555 16.14 -44.49 -40.13
C ALA A 555 16.26 -43.23 -39.26
N ASN A 556 16.04 -42.04 -39.86
CA ASN A 556 16.05 -40.78 -39.12
C ASN A 556 14.91 -40.72 -38.09
N CYS A 557 13.69 -41.16 -38.44
CA CYS A 557 12.56 -41.26 -37.49
C CYS A 557 12.84 -42.20 -36.30
N LEU A 558 13.58 -43.28 -36.52
CA LEU A 558 13.98 -44.21 -35.45
C LEU A 558 15.17 -43.70 -34.62
N ALA A 559 15.94 -42.75 -35.16
CA ALA A 559 17.04 -42.11 -34.45
C ALA A 559 16.56 -41.03 -33.46
N VAL A 560 15.49 -40.29 -33.78
CA VAL A 560 14.96 -39.20 -32.92
C VAL A 560 14.72 -39.62 -31.47
N PRO A 561 14.04 -40.75 -31.15
CA PRO A 561 13.79 -41.16 -29.77
C PRO A 561 15.05 -41.50 -28.96
N ARG A 562 16.18 -41.74 -29.63
CA ARG A 562 17.46 -42.14 -29.01
C ARG A 562 18.37 -40.94 -28.73
N ARG A 563 18.00 -39.74 -29.18
CA ARG A 563 18.82 -38.53 -29.06
C ARG A 563 18.67 -37.87 -27.69
N ALA A 564 19.71 -37.16 -27.27
CA ALA A 564 19.83 -36.64 -25.92
C ALA A 564 18.80 -35.55 -25.59
N GLY A 565 18.48 -34.67 -26.54
CA GLY A 565 17.47 -33.62 -26.35
C GLY A 565 16.07 -34.21 -26.15
N PHE A 566 15.69 -35.18 -26.98
CA PHE A 566 14.42 -35.90 -26.81
C PHE A 566 14.35 -36.69 -25.50
N LEU A 567 15.43 -37.39 -25.11
CA LEU A 567 15.48 -38.12 -23.83
C LEU A 567 15.37 -37.18 -22.63
N ALA A 568 15.99 -35.99 -22.68
CA ALA A 568 15.86 -34.98 -21.63
C ALA A 568 14.42 -34.50 -21.48
N PHE A 569 13.73 -34.24 -22.60
CA PHE A 569 12.32 -33.90 -22.65
C PHE A 569 11.44 -35.02 -22.06
N LEU A 570 11.66 -36.28 -22.47
CA LEU A 570 10.89 -37.42 -21.97
C LEU A 570 11.08 -37.65 -20.47
N ASN A 571 12.32 -37.59 -19.98
CA ASN A 571 12.62 -37.78 -18.56
C ASN A 571 11.92 -36.72 -17.70
N ALA A 572 11.93 -35.46 -18.14
CA ALA A 572 11.25 -34.37 -17.43
C ALA A 572 9.73 -34.54 -17.37
N LEU A 573 9.11 -35.12 -18.40
CA LEU A 573 7.67 -35.43 -18.41
C LEU A 573 7.33 -36.71 -17.63
N GLN A 574 8.23 -37.69 -17.58
CA GLN A 574 8.01 -38.94 -16.88
C GLN A 574 7.81 -38.74 -15.36
N ASP A 575 8.47 -37.72 -14.80
CA ASP A 575 8.28 -37.30 -13.40
C ASP A 575 6.87 -36.75 -13.12
N THR A 576 6.11 -36.36 -14.16
CA THR A 576 4.81 -35.69 -14.05
C THR A 576 3.58 -36.61 -14.24
N LYS A 577 3.75 -37.94 -14.35
CA LYS A 577 2.67 -38.96 -14.53
C LYS A 577 1.76 -38.77 -15.76
N VAL A 578 2.22 -38.05 -16.78
CA VAL A 578 1.47 -37.83 -18.03
C VAL A 578 1.64 -39.03 -18.97
N ASP A 579 0.65 -39.31 -19.82
CA ASP A 579 0.78 -40.37 -20.82
C ASP A 579 1.65 -39.91 -22.00
N VAL A 580 2.93 -40.29 -21.93
CA VAL A 580 3.97 -39.99 -22.93
C VAL A 580 3.86 -40.92 -24.15
N ARG A 581 3.05 -41.99 -24.10
CA ARG A 581 2.97 -42.99 -25.18
C ARG A 581 2.42 -42.45 -26.50
N SER A 582 1.75 -41.30 -26.45
CA SER A 582 1.25 -40.58 -27.62
C SER A 582 2.38 -39.97 -28.47
N LEU A 583 3.54 -39.69 -27.87
CA LEU A 583 4.73 -39.14 -28.54
C LEU A 583 5.41 -40.22 -29.38
N SER A 584 4.98 -40.37 -30.62
CA SER A 584 5.57 -41.34 -31.54
C SER A 584 5.51 -40.90 -33.00
N LEU A 585 6.53 -41.31 -33.75
CA LEU A 585 6.61 -41.21 -35.22
C LEU A 585 6.06 -42.48 -35.91
N SER A 586 5.22 -43.26 -35.21
CA SER A 586 4.79 -44.58 -35.69
C SER A 586 3.97 -44.50 -36.98
N SER A 587 3.16 -43.45 -37.17
CA SER A 587 2.39 -43.23 -38.40
C SER A 587 3.28 -42.95 -39.61
N THR A 588 4.28 -42.07 -39.46
CA THR A 588 5.19 -41.69 -40.54
C THR A 588 6.14 -42.83 -40.90
N ILE A 589 6.60 -43.60 -39.90
CA ILE A 589 7.38 -44.83 -40.11
C ILE A 589 6.55 -45.86 -40.92
N LEU A 590 5.28 -46.05 -40.57
CA LEU A 590 4.40 -47.00 -41.27
C LEU A 590 4.10 -46.55 -42.70
N GLU A 591 3.82 -45.26 -42.92
CA GLU A 591 3.53 -44.72 -44.24
C GLU A 591 4.76 -44.80 -45.17
N CYS A 592 5.94 -44.39 -44.70
CA CYS A 592 7.17 -44.47 -45.48
C CYS A 592 7.57 -45.93 -45.75
N GLY A 593 7.40 -46.81 -44.76
CA GLY A 593 7.62 -48.25 -44.95
C GLY A 593 6.70 -48.87 -46.00
N LYS A 594 5.44 -48.44 -46.07
CA LYS A 594 4.50 -48.84 -47.13
C LYS A 594 4.90 -48.31 -48.51
N ARG A 595 5.27 -47.03 -48.63
CA ARG A 595 5.75 -46.47 -49.91
C ARG A 595 6.95 -47.22 -50.46
N PHE A 596 7.92 -47.54 -49.58
CA PHE A 596 9.07 -48.38 -49.93
C PHE A 596 8.64 -49.77 -50.41
N HIS A 597 7.71 -50.41 -49.69
CA HIS A 597 7.17 -51.72 -50.06
C HIS A 597 6.48 -51.70 -51.43
N ASP A 598 5.58 -50.75 -51.67
CA ASP A 598 4.77 -50.68 -52.88
C ASP A 598 5.64 -50.44 -54.12
N SER A 599 6.70 -49.63 -53.98
CA SER A 599 7.73 -49.42 -55.02
C SER A 599 8.44 -50.72 -55.42
N ARG A 600 8.83 -51.54 -54.44
CA ARG A 600 9.53 -52.82 -54.70
C ARG A 600 8.60 -53.90 -55.25
N VAL A 601 7.35 -53.95 -54.80
CA VAL A 601 6.33 -54.82 -55.39
C VAL A 601 6.03 -54.43 -56.84
N ALA A 602 5.96 -53.14 -57.16
CA ALA A 602 5.78 -52.68 -58.54
C ALA A 602 6.96 -53.10 -59.45
N LEU A 603 8.20 -52.97 -58.96
CA LEU A 603 9.39 -53.44 -59.70
C LEU A 603 9.36 -54.96 -59.89
N LEU A 604 8.95 -55.71 -58.87
CA LEU A 604 8.79 -57.16 -58.95
C LEU A 604 7.74 -57.54 -60.01
N CYS A 605 6.56 -56.93 -59.99
CA CYS A 605 5.53 -57.17 -61.01
C CYS A 605 6.03 -56.84 -62.43
N ALA A 606 6.67 -55.69 -62.63
CA ALA A 606 7.22 -55.33 -63.95
C ALA A 606 8.25 -56.36 -64.47
N THR A 607 9.15 -56.85 -63.61
CA THR A 607 10.13 -57.88 -64.00
C THR A 607 9.50 -59.24 -64.29
N LEU A 608 8.34 -59.52 -63.71
CA LEU A 608 7.58 -60.74 -63.94
C LEU A 608 6.75 -60.66 -65.23
N ASP A 609 6.32 -59.45 -65.62
CA ASP A 609 5.55 -59.15 -66.82
C ASP A 609 6.43 -59.02 -68.09
N ASP A 610 7.62 -58.40 -68.00
CA ASP A 610 8.52 -58.16 -69.16
C ASP A 610 9.03 -59.45 -69.84
N GLU A 611 9.10 -60.56 -69.10
CA GLU A 611 9.65 -61.85 -69.55
C GLU A 611 8.56 -62.82 -70.08
N GLU A 612 7.38 -62.31 -70.46
CA GLU A 612 6.30 -63.06 -71.12
C GLU A 612 6.64 -63.60 -72.51
N SER A 613 7.77 -63.19 -73.10
CA SER A 613 8.01 -63.29 -74.55
C SER A 613 8.97 -64.39 -75.02
N PHE A 614 9.52 -65.23 -74.14
CA PHE A 614 10.49 -66.27 -74.55
C PHE A 614 9.96 -67.70 -74.40
N TYR A 615 9.15 -68.14 -75.36
CA TYR A 615 9.10 -69.56 -75.71
C TYR A 615 10.21 -69.85 -76.73
N VAL A 616 11.24 -70.60 -76.34
CA VAL A 616 12.25 -71.11 -77.26
C VAL A 616 11.94 -72.60 -77.52
N PRO A 617 11.45 -72.98 -78.71
CA PRO A 617 11.17 -74.38 -79.02
C PRO A 617 12.49 -75.18 -78.97
N GLY A 618 12.57 -76.17 -78.07
CA GLY A 618 13.71 -77.11 -77.97
C GLY A 618 14.53 -77.05 -76.67
N SER A 619 14.33 -76.04 -75.81
CA SER A 619 14.99 -75.93 -74.51
C SER A 619 14.07 -76.46 -73.39
N ARG A 620 14.16 -77.76 -73.08
CA ARG A 620 13.49 -78.35 -71.89
C ARG A 620 14.33 -78.25 -70.61
N THR A 621 15.52 -77.64 -70.70
CA THR A 621 16.62 -77.78 -69.72
C THR A 621 17.09 -76.48 -69.09
N GLU A 622 16.54 -75.33 -69.48
CA GLU A 622 17.00 -74.03 -68.96
C GLU A 622 15.98 -73.41 -68.01
N VAL A 623 16.49 -72.97 -66.86
CA VAL A 623 15.76 -72.23 -65.83
C VAL A 623 15.50 -70.82 -66.35
N ARG A 624 14.30 -70.27 -66.11
CA ARG A 624 13.98 -68.94 -66.62
C ARG A 624 14.86 -67.87 -65.93
N PRO A 625 15.44 -66.93 -66.69
CA PRO A 625 16.40 -65.95 -66.16
C PRO A 625 15.81 -65.03 -65.08
N TYR A 626 14.49 -64.83 -65.09
CA TYR A 626 13.80 -64.03 -64.08
C TYR A 626 13.89 -64.60 -62.65
N VAL A 627 14.11 -65.91 -62.48
CA VAL A 627 14.24 -66.51 -61.15
C VAL A 627 15.45 -65.97 -60.41
N PHE A 628 16.57 -65.76 -61.13
CA PHE A 628 17.79 -65.21 -60.56
C PHE A 628 17.69 -63.70 -60.34
N SER A 629 16.98 -62.96 -61.20
CA SER A 629 16.74 -61.52 -60.99
C SER A 629 15.86 -61.27 -59.75
N VAL A 630 14.78 -62.05 -59.57
CA VAL A 630 13.93 -61.99 -58.37
C VAL A 630 14.72 -62.31 -57.10
N LEU A 631 15.56 -63.35 -57.11
CA LEU A 631 16.43 -63.67 -55.97
C LEU A 631 17.45 -62.56 -55.67
N TYR A 632 18.05 -61.97 -56.71
CA TYR A 632 18.98 -60.85 -56.57
C TYR A 632 18.29 -59.64 -55.92
N TYR A 633 17.08 -59.28 -56.38
CA TYR A 633 16.30 -58.19 -55.80
C TYR A 633 15.95 -58.44 -54.33
N LEU A 634 15.49 -59.64 -53.97
CA LEU A 634 15.13 -59.98 -52.59
C LEU A 634 16.33 -59.92 -51.63
N VAL A 635 17.50 -60.38 -52.06
CA VAL A 635 18.74 -60.31 -51.27
C VAL A 635 19.22 -58.86 -51.14
N SER A 636 19.17 -58.10 -52.23
CA SER A 636 19.53 -56.67 -52.23
C SER A 636 18.62 -55.85 -51.32
N TRP A 637 17.30 -56.02 -51.40
CA TRP A 637 16.36 -55.30 -50.54
C TRP A 637 16.54 -55.63 -49.06
N ARG A 638 16.80 -56.89 -48.72
CA ARG A 638 17.14 -57.28 -47.34
C ARG A 638 18.40 -56.56 -46.86
N SER A 639 19.46 -56.56 -47.66
CA SER A 639 20.71 -55.85 -47.35
C SER A 639 20.46 -54.37 -47.11
N HIS A 640 19.67 -53.72 -47.98
CA HIS A 640 19.33 -52.31 -47.85
C HIS A 640 18.59 -51.99 -46.55
N VAL A 641 17.60 -52.81 -46.15
CA VAL A 641 16.84 -52.58 -44.91
C VAL A 641 17.70 -52.85 -43.67
N GLU A 642 18.53 -53.89 -43.68
CA GLU A 642 19.44 -54.24 -42.57
C GLU A 642 20.54 -53.18 -42.37
N PHE A 643 21.02 -52.60 -43.47
CA PHE A 643 21.99 -51.51 -43.44
C PHE A 643 21.38 -50.22 -42.86
N CYS A 644 20.20 -49.82 -43.36
CA CYS A 644 19.55 -48.56 -42.98
C CYS A 644 18.90 -48.61 -41.59
N ILE A 645 18.37 -49.76 -41.15
CA ILE A 645 17.62 -49.88 -39.89
C ILE A 645 18.38 -50.75 -38.88
N ARG A 646 18.74 -50.16 -37.72
CA ARG A 646 19.52 -50.83 -36.65
C ARG A 646 18.66 -51.80 -35.84
N SER A 647 18.84 -53.10 -36.07
CA SER A 647 18.69 -54.30 -35.20
C SER A 647 17.46 -54.50 -34.26
N ASP A 648 16.59 -53.51 -34.04
CA ASP A 648 15.38 -53.64 -33.20
C ASP A 648 14.11 -53.97 -34.00
N THR A 649 14.23 -54.23 -35.31
CA THR A 649 13.10 -54.30 -36.24
C THR A 649 13.10 -55.53 -37.14
N GLU A 650 13.48 -56.70 -36.63
CA GLU A 650 13.28 -57.97 -37.35
C GLU A 650 11.84 -58.10 -37.87
N ARG A 651 10.86 -57.53 -37.15
CA ARG A 651 9.43 -57.50 -37.54
C ARG A 651 9.15 -56.74 -38.83
N HIS A 652 9.80 -55.61 -39.09
CA HIS A 652 9.55 -54.80 -40.29
C HIS A 652 10.20 -55.44 -41.53
N VAL A 653 11.43 -55.95 -41.38
CA VAL A 653 12.13 -56.72 -42.42
C VAL A 653 11.34 -57.98 -42.78
N HIS A 654 10.88 -58.72 -41.76
CA HIS A 654 10.08 -59.93 -41.96
C HIS A 654 8.71 -59.63 -42.57
N SER A 655 8.06 -58.52 -42.18
CA SER A 655 6.81 -58.08 -42.80
C SER A 655 6.98 -57.76 -44.29
N LEU A 656 8.09 -57.10 -44.65
CA LEU A 656 8.37 -56.71 -46.03
C LEU A 656 8.65 -57.94 -46.91
N LEU A 657 9.49 -58.85 -46.44
CA LEU A 657 9.80 -60.09 -47.17
C LEU A 657 8.60 -61.04 -47.26
N SER A 658 7.73 -61.06 -46.24
CA SER A 658 6.49 -61.86 -46.28
C SER A 658 5.53 -61.34 -47.35
N GLN A 659 5.35 -60.03 -47.49
CA GLN A 659 4.45 -59.45 -48.48
C GLN A 659 4.97 -59.65 -49.91
N CYS A 660 6.29 -59.54 -50.15
CA CYS A 660 6.88 -59.90 -51.43
C CYS A 660 6.73 -61.40 -51.76
N ALA A 661 6.78 -62.28 -50.75
CA ALA A 661 6.55 -63.71 -50.96
C ALA A 661 5.08 -64.00 -51.32
N ASP A 662 4.12 -63.28 -50.73
CA ASP A 662 2.70 -63.43 -51.03
C ASP A 662 2.34 -62.92 -52.44
N THR A 663 2.96 -61.82 -52.91
CA THR A 663 2.75 -61.32 -54.28
C THR A 663 3.33 -62.27 -55.33
N LEU A 664 4.53 -62.83 -55.10
CA LEU A 664 5.10 -63.90 -55.93
C LEU A 664 4.20 -65.13 -56.00
N GLN A 665 3.62 -65.52 -54.86
CA GLN A 665 2.69 -66.66 -54.79
C GLN A 665 1.44 -66.41 -55.65
N HIS A 666 0.86 -65.21 -55.58
CA HIS A 666 -0.34 -64.86 -56.32
C HIS A 666 -0.09 -64.83 -57.83
N PHE A 667 1.07 -64.29 -58.25
CA PHE A 667 1.48 -64.28 -59.66
C PHE A 667 1.64 -65.70 -60.24
N LEU A 668 2.37 -66.56 -59.53
CA LEU A 668 2.55 -67.97 -59.94
C LEU A 668 1.22 -68.73 -59.95
N ALA A 669 0.29 -68.40 -59.04
CA ALA A 669 -1.05 -68.99 -59.01
C ALA A 669 -1.87 -68.60 -60.24
N GLY A 670 -1.86 -67.31 -60.63
CA GLY A 670 -2.54 -66.82 -61.83
C GLY A 670 -2.03 -67.51 -63.10
N ARG A 671 -0.71 -67.63 -63.26
CA ARG A 671 -0.10 -68.34 -64.40
C ARG A 671 -0.39 -69.83 -64.41
N ALA A 672 -0.44 -70.47 -63.24
CA ALA A 672 -0.87 -71.85 -63.14
C ALA A 672 -2.32 -72.02 -63.61
N GLU A 673 -3.21 -71.07 -63.31
CA GLU A 673 -4.61 -71.10 -63.76
C GLU A 673 -4.72 -70.92 -65.27
N ASP A 674 -4.00 -69.98 -65.87
CA ASP A 674 -4.01 -69.77 -67.33
C ASP A 674 -3.40 -70.97 -68.09
N ALA A 675 -2.30 -71.53 -67.58
CA ALA A 675 -1.70 -72.73 -68.13
C ALA A 675 -2.62 -73.96 -68.00
N THR A 676 -3.46 -74.04 -66.96
CA THR A 676 -4.46 -75.13 -66.82
C THR A 676 -5.66 -75.01 -67.76
N ARG A 677 -6.04 -73.78 -68.13
CA ARG A 677 -7.15 -73.51 -69.09
C ARG A 677 -6.76 -73.85 -70.54
N CYS A 678 -5.50 -73.67 -70.92
CA CYS A 678 -4.97 -74.07 -72.23
C CYS A 678 -4.60 -75.57 -72.24
N ALA A 679 -5.53 -76.44 -72.65
CA ALA A 679 -5.47 -77.88 -72.36
C ALA A 679 -4.82 -78.81 -73.41
N SER A 680 -4.13 -78.32 -74.46
CA SER A 680 -3.70 -79.23 -75.55
C SER A 680 -2.42 -78.89 -76.32
N SER A 681 -1.51 -78.07 -75.80
CA SER A 681 -0.21 -77.77 -76.44
C SER A 681 0.95 -78.33 -75.60
N ASP A 682 1.99 -78.89 -76.25
CA ASP A 682 3.27 -79.27 -75.61
C ASP A 682 3.87 -78.09 -74.83
N GLU A 683 3.60 -76.87 -75.28
CA GLU A 683 3.96 -75.61 -74.63
C GLU A 683 3.29 -75.45 -73.26
N ALA A 684 2.01 -75.81 -73.12
CA ALA A 684 1.29 -75.73 -71.85
C ALA A 684 1.80 -76.76 -70.84
N GLN A 685 2.21 -77.95 -71.31
CA GLN A 685 2.81 -78.98 -70.45
C GLN A 685 4.22 -78.58 -69.98
N TRP A 686 5.02 -77.97 -70.85
CA TRP A 686 6.32 -77.38 -70.49
C TRP A 686 6.16 -76.23 -69.50
N GLN A 687 5.21 -75.32 -69.71
CA GLN A 687 4.94 -74.22 -68.76
C GLN A 687 4.52 -74.74 -67.38
N ARG A 688 3.68 -75.77 -67.30
CA ARG A 688 3.25 -76.38 -66.03
C ARG A 688 4.40 -77.06 -65.27
N THR A 689 5.27 -77.77 -65.98
CA THR A 689 6.45 -78.43 -65.36
C THR A 689 7.44 -77.40 -64.81
N GLN A 690 7.70 -76.32 -65.55
CA GLN A 690 8.57 -75.24 -65.11
C GLN A 690 7.98 -74.44 -63.92
N LEU A 691 6.69 -74.09 -63.97
CA LEU A 691 6.01 -73.42 -62.86
C LEU A 691 6.02 -74.27 -61.57
N HIS A 692 5.96 -75.60 -61.70
CA HIS A 692 6.05 -76.53 -60.57
C HIS A 692 7.44 -76.54 -59.92
N VAL A 693 8.50 -76.49 -60.73
CA VAL A 693 9.89 -76.38 -60.27
C VAL A 693 10.12 -75.02 -59.57
N GLU A 694 9.67 -73.93 -60.19
CA GLU A 694 9.82 -72.56 -59.67
C GLU A 694 9.08 -72.37 -58.35
N ALA A 695 7.83 -72.81 -58.24
CA ALA A 695 7.06 -72.72 -57.00
C ALA A 695 7.68 -73.55 -55.86
N SER A 696 8.22 -74.73 -56.17
CA SER A 696 8.88 -75.59 -55.19
C SER A 696 10.20 -74.98 -54.71
N PHE A 697 10.96 -74.37 -55.62
CA PHE A 697 12.20 -73.68 -55.33
C PHE A 697 11.99 -72.41 -54.49
N PHE A 698 11.05 -71.53 -54.86
CA PHE A 698 10.75 -70.31 -54.10
C PHE A 698 10.21 -70.62 -52.69
N LYS A 699 9.36 -71.66 -52.55
CA LYS A 699 8.89 -72.10 -51.24
C LYS A 699 10.04 -72.56 -50.33
N LYS A 700 11.02 -73.31 -50.87
CA LYS A 700 12.18 -73.80 -50.11
C LYS A 700 13.14 -72.67 -49.74
N THR A 701 13.42 -71.75 -50.66
CA THR A 701 14.35 -70.63 -50.46
C THR A 701 13.78 -69.54 -49.56
N LEU A 702 12.47 -69.28 -49.63
CA LEU A 702 11.79 -68.30 -48.78
C LEU A 702 11.20 -68.91 -47.51
N ALA A 703 11.47 -70.19 -47.20
CA ALA A 703 10.89 -70.90 -46.06
C ALA A 703 11.09 -70.20 -44.69
N ALA A 704 12.17 -69.42 -44.53
CA ALA A 704 12.43 -68.63 -43.33
C ALA A 704 11.55 -67.36 -43.20
N PHE A 705 10.86 -66.96 -44.28
CA PHE A 705 10.13 -65.68 -44.40
C PHE A 705 8.67 -65.85 -44.84
N VAL A 706 8.33 -67.00 -45.44
CA VAL A 706 6.93 -67.36 -45.71
C VAL A 706 6.23 -67.50 -44.36
N SER A 707 5.09 -66.81 -44.21
CA SER A 707 4.23 -66.93 -43.05
C SER A 707 4.03 -68.41 -42.68
N THR A 708 4.14 -68.72 -41.40
CA THR A 708 4.00 -70.09 -40.85
C THR A 708 2.67 -70.78 -41.22
N LYS A 709 1.72 -70.04 -41.80
CA LYS A 709 0.47 -70.52 -42.41
C LYS A 709 0.56 -70.67 -43.94
N ALA A 710 1.64 -71.24 -44.47
CA ALA A 710 1.91 -71.39 -45.91
C ALA A 710 1.00 -72.40 -46.66
N THR A 711 -0.30 -72.48 -46.32
CA THR A 711 -1.27 -73.37 -46.98
C THR A 711 -1.46 -73.03 -48.46
N ALA A 712 -1.26 -71.77 -48.84
CA ALA A 712 -1.39 -71.29 -50.22
C ALA A 712 -0.32 -71.90 -51.15
N TRP A 713 0.95 -71.85 -50.75
CA TRP A 713 2.05 -72.48 -51.49
C TRP A 713 1.88 -74.00 -51.60
N ASP A 714 1.47 -74.66 -50.52
CA ASP A 714 1.16 -76.10 -50.53
C ASP A 714 0.01 -76.45 -51.47
N SER A 715 -1.04 -75.63 -51.50
CA SER A 715 -2.19 -75.84 -52.38
C SER A 715 -1.85 -75.66 -53.86
N LEU A 716 -0.95 -74.71 -54.17
CA LEU A 716 -0.46 -74.44 -55.52
C LEU A 716 0.40 -75.60 -56.03
N ILE A 717 1.36 -76.06 -55.22
CA ILE A 717 2.23 -77.19 -55.57
C ILE A 717 1.40 -78.46 -55.78
N LYS A 718 0.42 -78.75 -54.91
CA LYS A 718 -0.49 -79.90 -55.08
C LYS A 718 -1.28 -79.84 -56.39
N ARG A 719 -1.68 -78.65 -56.84
CA ARG A 719 -2.45 -78.44 -58.08
C ARG A 719 -1.59 -78.62 -59.34
N LEU A 720 -0.30 -78.28 -59.27
CA LEU A 720 0.64 -78.49 -60.38
C LEU A 720 1.17 -79.93 -60.44
N ALA A 721 1.31 -80.60 -59.28
CA ALA A 721 1.76 -81.98 -59.18
C ALA A 721 0.80 -82.99 -59.85
N SER A 722 -0.51 -82.69 -59.95
CA SER A 722 -1.47 -83.58 -60.62
C SER A 722 -1.31 -83.65 -62.14
N HIS A 723 -0.51 -82.76 -62.73
CA HIS A 723 -0.36 -82.61 -64.19
C HIS A 723 1.09 -82.69 -64.69
N THR A 724 2.04 -83.10 -63.84
CA THR A 724 3.50 -83.07 -64.13
C THR A 724 4.18 -84.40 -63.79
N SER A 725 5.32 -84.71 -64.43
CA SER A 725 6.10 -85.91 -64.12
C SER A 725 7.05 -85.64 -62.93
N SER A 726 7.04 -86.50 -61.92
CA SER A 726 7.79 -86.26 -60.67
C SER A 726 9.31 -86.36 -60.84
N GLY A 727 9.80 -87.09 -61.85
CA GLY A 727 11.24 -87.28 -62.10
C GLY A 727 11.89 -86.05 -62.75
N GLU A 728 11.28 -85.52 -63.81
CA GLU A 728 11.80 -84.35 -64.53
C GLU A 728 11.82 -83.09 -63.65
N VAL A 729 10.83 -82.96 -62.76
CA VAL A 729 10.76 -81.85 -61.78
C VAL A 729 11.90 -81.94 -60.76
N ALA A 730 12.22 -83.14 -60.26
CA ALA A 730 13.28 -83.33 -59.27
C ALA A 730 14.67 -83.03 -59.85
N ASP A 731 14.92 -83.47 -61.10
CA ASP A 731 16.18 -83.23 -61.80
C ASP A 731 16.38 -81.73 -62.09
N LEU A 732 15.36 -81.05 -62.62
CA LEU A 732 15.42 -79.60 -62.89
C LEU A 732 15.54 -78.78 -61.59
N LEU A 733 14.86 -79.18 -60.52
CA LEU A 733 14.98 -78.51 -59.22
C LEU A 733 16.41 -78.64 -58.65
N SER A 734 17.03 -79.81 -58.77
CA SER A 734 18.44 -80.01 -58.36
C SER A 734 19.41 -79.14 -59.17
N GLN A 735 19.12 -78.95 -60.47
CA GLN A 735 19.89 -78.09 -61.35
C GLN A 735 19.76 -76.60 -60.98
N VAL A 736 18.55 -76.12 -60.69
CA VAL A 736 18.31 -74.73 -60.21
C VAL A 736 19.07 -74.48 -58.90
N GLU A 737 19.04 -75.44 -57.97
CA GLU A 737 19.74 -75.34 -56.69
C GLU A 737 21.26 -75.25 -56.87
N LEU A 738 21.84 -76.08 -57.74
CA LEU A 738 23.27 -76.04 -58.07
C LEU A 738 23.66 -74.72 -58.75
N GLN A 739 22.86 -74.25 -59.71
CA GLN A 739 23.10 -72.97 -60.38
C GLN A 739 23.02 -71.79 -59.41
N THR A 740 22.07 -71.82 -58.47
CA THR A 740 21.95 -70.81 -57.41
C THR A 740 23.16 -70.81 -56.47
N GLN A 741 23.69 -71.99 -56.12
CA GLN A 741 24.90 -72.10 -55.32
C GLN A 741 26.14 -71.55 -56.06
N MET A 742 26.27 -71.85 -57.35
CA MET A 742 27.33 -71.30 -58.19
C MET A 742 27.23 -69.77 -58.33
N TYR A 743 26.01 -69.26 -58.54
CA TYR A 743 25.75 -67.82 -58.61
C TYR A 743 26.07 -67.10 -57.30
N ARG A 744 25.75 -67.72 -56.16
CA ARG A 744 26.12 -67.21 -54.83
C ARG A 744 27.63 -67.18 -54.62
N LEU A 745 28.36 -68.18 -55.11
CA LEU A 745 29.83 -68.21 -55.06
C LEU A 745 30.45 -67.13 -55.95
N SER A 746 29.86 -66.85 -57.11
CA SER A 746 30.33 -65.75 -58.00
C SER A 746 30.00 -64.36 -57.48
N LEU A 747 28.97 -64.20 -56.64
CA LEU A 747 28.64 -62.92 -55.98
C LEU A 747 29.47 -62.66 -54.71
N MET A 748 30.15 -63.68 -54.18
CA MET A 748 30.99 -63.61 -52.98
C MET A 748 32.49 -63.39 -53.31
N GLN A 749 32.85 -63.38 -54.60
CA GLN A 749 34.15 -62.96 -55.12
C GLN A 749 34.09 -61.48 -55.52
#